data_AF-A0A1I0CZ75-F1
#
_entry.id   AF-A0A1I0CZ75-F1
#
_cell.length_a   1.000
_cell.length_b   1.000
_cell.length_c   1.000
_cell.angle_alpha   90.00
_cell.angle_beta   90.00
_cell.angle_gamma   90.00
#
_symmetry.space_group_name_H-M   'P 1'
#
loop_
_entity.id
_entity.type
_entity.pdbx_description
1 polymer ?
#
loop_
_entity_poly.entity_id
_entity_poly.type
_entity_poly.pdbx_seq_one_letter_code
_entity_poly.pdbx_strand_id
1 'polypeptide(L)'
;MWDLNYHFAQEPPDKGASAQFPNEGSKTFLITGPKAGGIVQPKIVPPVIESLRITGEFALEKQLKADYNFISNGDDNAEDRSLFWWGGEGTTASLANTNINSGSLDSLSEVLTESHLGQVLEVSVLPIKLESNQLIRGQVVTVTTRDENNDIQYAPTLSELSIVSRFTEAEGIVVNDLIYGQYKMQFGTDQEDISLYEWRSALTNDIIQAGPTLPARANAGSQGLTSPLILTSDLVGDHLVLTIFPLDGKELKGQPRSVSTTNIQPLPRVDNLTIIYDTTETNEPPPLGLEVNQVIRGTYEFTSYTQAEDRSLYNWEVGDDELIQNGTAQNGTIPAIQIQPEYVGKSIRLIINAVDSVNRIGNLENVSTDIVKQLQPEVSDLRIIYLDDNDVFLVDHAIKGQYRFIPVDSSTDNSSYAWQIKATGAILESGETTSENGLGQTPEFIAPLSAAGEVLTLIIYPKDSSGRDGQPQTADSLIVDYLYPIITDIGLIYPRNMPDGLISVGQRLGGFYSINEGENPFDKSEYEWKVIGSGVVLGKGQTTKPPADPLGYISPVVVPAHALGDVIQLTVVPIDTKGIRGRERTVQTGEIQYLFPYIDQLAFINGNQDNFEEVEYRVGQSLAATYRFHSSINSPDNSIYEWSLVNQNEVLKTGDTTRFPTGQGLVTEFIIPIEAIGDILRLTVFPFDGNGLDGPENEIDTTEILYQIPEISNLRVDYISFDNLNPPGENSVFRASYQFIGIEGTTDMSTYRWMIYSTDETLRETIVEGASVVDESRGLSFIPDLPMEPRFSGKVLELKILPIDSNGKNGIEYSHIIGSTDYIAPQVKDVFGQIMDANSQFPTLAGRYEFIPGTNALDNSTFQWVLSSTDEVLLEGQTVRLNGLRIAAIPGLNIRRSMIGDTVILRVTPVDGLGESGTTRTHPIFIDSGP
;
A
#
# COMPACT_ATOMS: atom_id res chain seq x y z
N MET A 1 -68.73 -87.35 -51.83
CA MET A 1 -68.91 -87.75 -53.24
C MET A 1 -67.93 -86.93 -54.05
N TRP A 2 -67.10 -87.56 -54.86
CA TRP A 2 -66.29 -86.89 -55.89
C TRP A 2 -67.13 -86.80 -57.16
N ASP A 3 -67.00 -85.71 -57.91
CA ASP A 3 -67.31 -85.69 -59.34
C ASP A 3 -66.07 -85.19 -60.11
N LEU A 4 -65.70 -86.00 -61.09
CA LEU A 4 -64.55 -85.94 -61.98
C LEU A 4 -65.13 -85.58 -63.34
N ASN A 5 -64.74 -84.43 -63.91
CA ASN A 5 -64.62 -84.16 -65.36
C ASN A 5 -64.65 -82.65 -65.58
N TYR A 6 -63.49 -82.02 -65.84
CA TYR A 6 -63.36 -81.29 -67.11
C TYR A 6 -61.90 -80.86 -67.33
N HIS A 7 -61.34 -81.38 -68.42
CA HIS A 7 -59.99 -81.15 -68.88
C HIS A 7 -60.10 -80.47 -70.26
N PHE A 8 -59.18 -79.54 -70.52
CA PHE A 8 -58.79 -78.96 -71.83
C PHE A 8 -59.69 -77.87 -72.45
N ALA A 9 -59.14 -76.65 -72.52
CA ALA A 9 -58.55 -76.08 -73.74
C ALA A 9 -58.47 -74.55 -73.64
N GLN A 10 -57.27 -73.97 -73.65
CA GLN A 10 -56.96 -72.74 -74.40
C GLN A 10 -55.45 -72.52 -74.52
N GLU A 11 -55.07 -72.14 -75.74
CA GLU A 11 -53.73 -71.82 -76.26
C GLU A 11 -53.25 -70.40 -75.85
N PRO A 12 -51.96 -70.06 -76.07
CA PRO A 12 -51.17 -69.17 -75.22
C PRO A 12 -51.09 -67.70 -75.71
N PRO A 13 -50.55 -66.78 -74.89
CA PRO A 13 -49.82 -65.62 -75.39
C PRO A 13 -48.30 -65.86 -75.38
N ASP A 14 -47.68 -65.44 -76.49
CA ASP A 14 -46.26 -65.46 -76.79
C ASP A 14 -45.38 -64.64 -75.83
N LYS A 15 -44.23 -65.23 -75.47
CA LYS A 15 -42.88 -64.67 -75.20
C LYS A 15 -42.76 -63.45 -74.27
N GLY A 16 -41.94 -63.47 -73.21
CA GLY A 16 -40.63 -64.09 -73.09
C GLY A 16 -40.29 -64.61 -71.70
N ALA A 17 -39.50 -65.68 -71.69
CA ALA A 17 -39.13 -66.49 -70.53
C ALA A 17 -37.99 -65.89 -69.70
N SER A 18 -38.03 -66.15 -68.39
CA SER A 18 -36.88 -66.69 -67.67
C SER A 18 -37.34 -67.56 -66.50
N ALA A 19 -36.79 -68.78 -66.50
CA ALA A 19 -36.66 -69.76 -65.42
C ALA A 19 -37.93 -70.31 -64.72
N GLN A 20 -38.27 -71.53 -65.16
CA GLN A 20 -39.01 -72.53 -64.38
C GLN A 20 -38.32 -72.81 -63.04
N PHE A 21 -39.08 -72.83 -61.94
CA PHE A 21 -38.71 -73.61 -60.77
C PHE A 21 -39.33 -75.01 -60.89
N PRO A 22 -38.53 -76.10 -60.84
CA PRO A 22 -39.08 -77.44 -60.70
C PRO A 22 -39.78 -77.57 -59.35
N ASN A 23 -40.99 -78.14 -59.34
CA ASN A 23 -41.67 -78.57 -58.11
C ASN A 23 -40.85 -79.69 -57.45
N GLU A 24 -40.00 -79.35 -56.48
CA GLU A 24 -39.23 -80.28 -55.64
C GLU A 24 -40.05 -80.75 -54.42
N GLY A 25 -41.25 -81.28 -54.65
CA GLY A 25 -41.98 -82.00 -53.62
C GLY A 25 -41.55 -83.47 -53.60
N SER A 26 -41.03 -83.98 -52.48
CA SER A 26 -40.74 -85.40 -52.31
C SER A 26 -42.02 -86.16 -51.92
N LYS A 27 -42.31 -87.25 -52.65
CA LYS A 27 -43.42 -88.16 -52.36
C LYS A 27 -43.03 -89.09 -51.21
N THR A 28 -43.74 -89.02 -50.08
CA THR A 28 -43.58 -90.00 -49.01
C THR A 28 -44.63 -91.11 -49.12
N PHE A 29 -44.11 -92.34 -49.30
CA PHE A 29 -44.76 -93.67 -49.23
C PHE A 29 -45.99 -93.97 -50.12
N LEU A 30 -45.90 -95.11 -50.82
CA LEU A 30 -47.05 -95.77 -51.45
C LEU A 30 -47.99 -96.31 -50.36
N ILE A 31 -49.18 -95.72 -50.22
CA ILE A 31 -50.30 -96.39 -49.56
C ILE A 31 -51.01 -97.21 -50.64
N THR A 32 -50.97 -98.54 -50.54
CA THR A 32 -51.79 -99.45 -51.34
C THR A 32 -53.24 -99.41 -50.86
N GLY A 33 -54.01 -98.42 -51.32
CA GLY A 33 -55.45 -98.29 -51.10
C GLY A 33 -56.08 -97.24 -52.02
N PRO A 34 -57.35 -97.39 -52.45
CA PRO A 34 -57.93 -96.64 -53.59
C PRO A 34 -58.37 -95.20 -53.26
N LYS A 35 -57.62 -94.46 -52.43
CA LYS A 35 -57.84 -93.02 -52.19
C LYS A 35 -56.50 -92.30 -52.15
N ALA A 36 -55.97 -91.94 -53.32
CA ALA A 36 -54.73 -91.19 -53.46
C ALA A 36 -55.01 -89.68 -53.45
N GLY A 37 -54.96 -89.05 -52.28
CA GLY A 37 -54.69 -87.63 -52.14
C GLY A 37 -53.28 -87.49 -51.57
N GLY A 38 -52.31 -87.06 -52.37
CA GLY A 38 -50.96 -86.76 -51.88
C GLY A 38 -50.98 -85.45 -51.10
N ILE A 39 -50.50 -85.45 -49.86
CA ILE A 39 -50.21 -84.23 -49.13
C ILE A 39 -48.87 -83.72 -49.67
N VAL A 40 -48.86 -82.55 -50.31
CA VAL A 40 -47.62 -81.81 -50.55
C VAL A 40 -47.30 -81.11 -49.24
N GLN A 41 -46.22 -81.52 -48.58
CA GLN A 41 -45.67 -80.74 -47.47
C GLN A 41 -44.93 -79.55 -48.08
N PRO A 42 -45.30 -78.29 -47.78
CA PRO A 42 -44.51 -77.15 -48.21
C PRO A 42 -43.09 -77.28 -47.65
N LYS A 43 -42.08 -76.96 -48.46
CA LYS A 43 -40.69 -76.90 -48.04
C LYS A 43 -40.57 -75.76 -47.02
N ILE A 44 -40.59 -76.10 -45.74
CA ILE A 44 -40.37 -75.15 -44.65
C ILE A 44 -38.90 -74.72 -44.72
N VAL A 45 -38.67 -73.46 -45.10
CA VAL A 45 -37.32 -72.87 -45.11
C VAL A 45 -37.13 -72.09 -43.80
N PRO A 46 -36.05 -72.35 -43.03
CA PRO A 46 -35.77 -71.64 -41.79
C PRO A 46 -35.53 -70.13 -42.00
N PRO A 47 -35.90 -69.28 -41.02
CA PRO A 47 -35.53 -67.87 -41.04
C PRO A 47 -34.02 -67.70 -40.88
N VAL A 48 -33.48 -66.56 -41.31
CA VAL A 48 -32.05 -66.19 -41.23
C VAL A 48 -31.92 -64.77 -40.68
N ILE A 49 -30.86 -64.54 -39.89
CA ILE A 49 -30.44 -63.19 -39.51
C ILE A 49 -29.32 -62.74 -40.43
N GLU A 50 -29.45 -61.55 -41.01
CA GLU A 50 -28.40 -60.86 -41.75
C GLU A 50 -27.99 -59.57 -41.05
N SER A 51 -26.76 -59.11 -41.29
CA SER A 51 -26.23 -57.82 -40.80
C SER A 51 -26.37 -57.60 -39.29
N LEU A 52 -26.26 -58.67 -38.50
CA LEU A 52 -26.24 -58.56 -37.04
C LEU A 52 -25.04 -57.70 -36.61
N ARG A 53 -25.33 -56.63 -35.87
CA ARG A 53 -24.34 -55.72 -35.29
C ARG A 53 -24.79 -55.25 -33.90
N ILE A 54 -23.85 -54.80 -33.11
CA ILE A 54 -24.09 -54.16 -31.82
C ILE A 54 -24.06 -52.64 -32.03
N THR A 55 -25.03 -51.95 -31.44
CA THR A 55 -25.13 -50.49 -31.46
C THR A 55 -25.31 -49.94 -30.04
N GLY A 56 -24.84 -48.72 -29.79
CA GLY A 56 -25.05 -48.00 -28.53
C GLY A 56 -23.77 -47.51 -27.84
N GLU A 57 -23.89 -47.16 -26.57
CA GLU A 57 -22.81 -46.60 -25.75
C GLU A 57 -22.28 -47.66 -24.79
N PHE A 58 -21.02 -48.05 -24.93
CA PHE A 58 -20.31 -48.95 -24.02
C PHE A 58 -19.75 -48.16 -22.82
N ALA A 59 -20.66 -47.68 -21.99
CA ALA A 59 -20.39 -46.84 -20.81
C ALA A 59 -21.22 -47.29 -19.60
N LEU A 60 -20.85 -46.85 -18.39
CA LEU A 60 -21.60 -47.17 -17.17
C LEU A 60 -23.07 -46.73 -17.29
N GLU A 61 -23.96 -47.55 -16.76
CA GLU A 61 -25.41 -47.29 -16.70
C GLU A 61 -26.11 -47.27 -18.08
N LYS A 62 -25.40 -47.63 -19.15
CA LYS A 62 -25.95 -47.74 -20.52
C LYS A 62 -26.31 -49.18 -20.87
N GLN A 63 -27.03 -49.38 -21.97
CA GLN A 63 -27.32 -50.69 -22.54
C GLN A 63 -26.88 -50.71 -24.01
N LEU A 64 -26.48 -51.87 -24.49
CA LEU A 64 -26.19 -52.12 -25.90
C LEU A 64 -27.41 -52.73 -26.57
N LYS A 65 -27.54 -52.54 -27.88
CA LYS A 65 -28.64 -53.09 -28.66
C LYS A 65 -28.11 -53.95 -29.81
N ALA A 66 -28.69 -55.13 -29.98
CA ALA A 66 -28.51 -55.95 -31.16
C ALA A 66 -29.43 -55.44 -32.28
N ASP A 67 -28.82 -54.93 -33.35
CA ASP A 67 -29.50 -54.47 -34.56
C ASP A 67 -29.24 -55.46 -35.69
N TYR A 68 -30.28 -55.84 -36.42
CA TYR A 68 -30.19 -56.92 -37.40
C TYR A 68 -31.33 -56.87 -38.42
N ASN A 69 -31.15 -57.57 -39.53
CA ASN A 69 -32.17 -57.77 -40.55
C ASN A 69 -32.73 -59.19 -40.47
N PHE A 70 -34.03 -59.31 -40.19
CA PHE A 70 -34.72 -60.60 -40.12
C PHE A 70 -35.23 -61.02 -41.50
N ILE A 71 -34.74 -62.15 -42.01
CA ILE A 71 -35.21 -62.73 -43.27
C ILE A 71 -36.05 -63.98 -42.96
N SER A 72 -37.37 -63.89 -43.14
CA SER A 72 -38.28 -64.99 -42.80
C SER A 72 -38.12 -66.22 -43.70
N ASN A 73 -37.60 -66.06 -44.93
CA ASN A 73 -37.52 -67.09 -45.97
C ASN A 73 -38.85 -67.86 -46.12
N GLY A 74 -39.97 -67.15 -46.26
CA GLY A 74 -41.30 -67.74 -46.32
C GLY A 74 -42.38 -66.67 -46.52
N ASP A 75 -43.44 -66.72 -45.72
CA ASP A 75 -44.44 -65.65 -45.66
C ASP A 75 -43.81 -64.31 -45.25
N ASP A 76 -44.08 -63.26 -46.03
CA ASP A 76 -43.66 -61.87 -45.74
C ASP A 76 -44.32 -61.34 -44.45
N ASN A 77 -45.38 -61.99 -43.96
CA ASN A 77 -46.07 -61.63 -42.71
C ASN A 77 -45.64 -62.49 -41.51
N ALA A 78 -44.58 -63.28 -41.62
CA ALA A 78 -44.09 -64.09 -40.52
C ALA A 78 -43.58 -63.21 -39.36
N GLU A 79 -44.13 -63.43 -38.16
CA GLU A 79 -43.73 -62.70 -36.96
C GLU A 79 -42.31 -63.12 -36.52
N ASP A 80 -41.42 -62.13 -36.32
CA ASP A 80 -40.10 -62.33 -35.73
C ASP A 80 -40.23 -62.58 -34.22
N ARG A 81 -39.76 -63.75 -33.78
CA ARG A 81 -39.71 -64.17 -32.38
C ARG A 81 -38.29 -64.59 -31.97
N SER A 82 -37.30 -63.93 -32.57
CA SER A 82 -35.88 -64.19 -32.30
C SER A 82 -35.55 -64.07 -30.81
N LEU A 83 -34.62 -64.90 -30.35
CA LEU A 83 -34.15 -64.90 -28.98
C LEU A 83 -32.70 -64.44 -28.90
N PHE A 84 -32.37 -63.68 -27.85
CA PHE A 84 -31.08 -63.03 -27.62
C PHE A 84 -30.41 -63.57 -26.36
N TRP A 85 -29.09 -63.73 -26.42
CA TRP A 85 -28.23 -64.02 -25.28
C TRP A 85 -27.09 -63.02 -25.28
N TRP A 86 -26.96 -62.25 -24.21
CA TRP A 86 -25.85 -61.35 -23.95
C TRP A 86 -24.92 -61.94 -22.89
N GLY A 87 -23.61 -61.73 -23.03
CA GLY A 87 -22.63 -62.23 -22.08
C GLY A 87 -21.20 -61.88 -22.49
N GLY A 88 -20.22 -62.42 -21.77
CA GLY A 88 -18.81 -62.31 -22.18
C GLY A 88 -18.52 -63.13 -23.43
N GLU A 89 -17.47 -62.76 -24.16
CA GLU A 89 -16.97 -63.48 -25.35
C GLU A 89 -16.90 -65.00 -25.16
N GLY A 90 -17.51 -65.76 -26.08
CA GLY A 90 -17.55 -67.22 -26.09
C GLY A 90 -18.58 -67.87 -25.16
N THR A 91 -19.43 -67.10 -24.48
CA THR A 91 -20.41 -67.65 -23.52
C THR A 91 -21.82 -67.83 -24.07
N THR A 92 -22.22 -67.08 -25.13
CA THR A 92 -23.63 -67.00 -25.52
C THR A 92 -24.00 -67.99 -26.62
N ALA A 93 -23.09 -68.31 -27.53
CA ALA A 93 -23.37 -69.18 -28.68
C ALA A 93 -23.76 -70.62 -28.26
N SER A 94 -23.12 -71.16 -27.22
CA SER A 94 -23.45 -72.50 -26.72
C SER A 94 -24.82 -72.54 -26.03
N LEU A 95 -25.16 -71.49 -25.27
CA LEU A 95 -26.45 -71.33 -24.61
C LEU A 95 -27.58 -71.24 -25.65
N ALA A 96 -27.40 -70.44 -26.69
CA ALA A 96 -28.36 -70.31 -27.79
C ALA A 96 -28.64 -71.64 -28.51
N ASN A 97 -27.66 -72.54 -28.60
CA ASN A 97 -27.80 -73.85 -29.24
C ASN A 97 -28.37 -74.95 -28.31
N THR A 98 -28.12 -74.88 -27.01
CA THR A 98 -28.40 -76.00 -26.08
C THR A 98 -29.50 -75.71 -25.05
N ASN A 99 -29.75 -74.44 -24.72
CA ASN A 99 -30.71 -74.03 -23.70
C ASN A 99 -31.59 -72.86 -24.18
N ILE A 100 -32.42 -73.15 -25.18
CA ILE A 100 -33.25 -72.17 -25.90
C ILE A 100 -34.21 -71.40 -24.96
N ASN A 101 -34.58 -71.98 -23.81
CA ASN A 101 -35.50 -71.35 -22.86
C ASN A 101 -34.86 -70.24 -22.01
N SER A 102 -33.54 -70.05 -22.08
CA SER A 102 -32.85 -69.00 -21.32
C SER A 102 -32.60 -67.71 -22.12
N GLY A 103 -33.05 -67.65 -23.37
CA GLY A 103 -32.92 -66.46 -24.22
C GLY A 103 -33.99 -65.42 -23.91
N SER A 104 -33.63 -64.14 -24.08
CA SER A 104 -34.55 -63.01 -23.98
C SER A 104 -35.24 -62.74 -25.32
N LEU A 105 -36.44 -62.14 -25.31
CA LEU A 105 -37.04 -61.52 -26.50
C LEU A 105 -36.56 -60.08 -26.71
N ASP A 106 -35.88 -59.50 -25.71
CA ASP A 106 -35.33 -58.15 -25.77
C ASP A 106 -33.97 -58.17 -26.46
N SER A 107 -33.80 -57.31 -27.45
CA SER A 107 -32.53 -57.12 -28.15
C SER A 107 -31.56 -56.22 -27.38
N LEU A 108 -31.97 -55.66 -26.23
CA LEU A 108 -31.12 -54.90 -25.33
C LEU A 108 -30.30 -55.81 -24.40
N SER A 109 -29.07 -55.40 -24.11
CA SER A 109 -28.24 -56.00 -23.07
C SER A 109 -28.77 -55.65 -21.69
N GLU A 110 -28.26 -56.30 -20.65
CA GLU A 110 -28.37 -55.77 -19.28
C GLU A 110 -27.68 -54.39 -19.18
N VAL A 111 -28.05 -53.62 -18.15
CA VAL A 111 -27.39 -52.34 -17.85
C VAL A 111 -25.92 -52.61 -17.55
N LEU A 112 -25.03 -51.92 -18.26
CA LEU A 112 -23.60 -52.03 -18.11
C LEU A 112 -23.19 -51.52 -16.73
N THR A 113 -22.38 -52.33 -16.06
CA THR A 113 -21.85 -52.11 -14.72
C THR A 113 -20.32 -52.10 -14.79
N GLU A 114 -19.64 -51.79 -13.69
CA GLU A 114 -18.18 -51.78 -13.65
C GLU A 114 -17.53 -53.08 -14.12
N SER A 115 -18.17 -54.24 -13.88
CA SER A 115 -17.64 -55.53 -14.32
C SER A 115 -17.64 -55.72 -15.83
N HIS A 116 -18.43 -54.94 -16.57
CA HIS A 116 -18.53 -55.04 -18.02
C HIS A 116 -17.54 -54.12 -18.75
N LEU A 117 -17.12 -53.00 -18.13
CA LEU A 117 -16.22 -52.05 -18.76
C LEU A 117 -14.82 -52.66 -19.00
N GLY A 118 -14.29 -52.45 -20.22
CA GLY A 118 -13.01 -53.03 -20.65
C GLY A 118 -13.07 -54.51 -21.06
N GLN A 119 -14.22 -55.17 -20.95
CA GLN A 119 -14.44 -56.54 -21.45
C GLN A 119 -15.02 -56.55 -22.86
N VAL A 120 -14.98 -57.70 -23.52
CA VAL A 120 -15.70 -57.94 -24.78
C VAL A 120 -17.02 -58.62 -24.48
N LEU A 121 -18.10 -57.97 -24.89
CA LEU A 121 -19.43 -58.56 -24.84
C LEU A 121 -19.74 -59.24 -26.17
N GLU A 122 -20.52 -60.31 -26.07
CA GLU A 122 -21.00 -61.14 -27.17
C GLU A 122 -22.52 -61.14 -27.12
N VAL A 123 -23.15 -61.04 -28.30
CA VAL A 123 -24.57 -61.33 -28.46
C VAL A 123 -24.76 -62.45 -29.47
N SER A 124 -25.51 -63.47 -29.07
CA SER A 124 -25.99 -64.53 -29.95
C SER A 124 -27.48 -64.40 -30.18
N VAL A 125 -27.92 -64.50 -31.44
CA VAL A 125 -29.31 -64.41 -31.85
C VAL A 125 -29.75 -65.72 -32.50
N LEU A 126 -30.81 -66.32 -31.97
CA LEU A 126 -31.48 -67.47 -32.59
C LEU A 126 -32.73 -66.97 -33.34
N PRO A 127 -32.74 -66.95 -34.69
CA PRO A 127 -33.91 -66.55 -35.46
C PRO A 127 -35.04 -67.56 -35.31
N ILE A 128 -36.23 -67.07 -34.96
CA ILE A 128 -37.45 -67.87 -34.84
C ILE A 128 -38.58 -67.15 -35.56
N LYS A 129 -39.31 -67.86 -36.42
CA LYS A 129 -40.57 -67.38 -37.00
C LYS A 129 -41.75 -68.23 -36.55
N LEU A 130 -42.92 -67.62 -36.50
CA LEU A 130 -44.20 -68.32 -36.38
C LEU A 130 -44.86 -68.44 -37.76
N GLU A 131 -44.97 -69.66 -38.29
CA GLU A 131 -45.61 -69.93 -39.59
C GLU A 131 -46.61 -71.07 -39.42
N SER A 132 -47.87 -70.88 -39.83
CA SER A 132 -48.93 -71.90 -39.70
C SER A 132 -49.05 -72.52 -38.29
N ASN A 133 -48.90 -71.68 -37.25
CA ASN A 133 -48.92 -72.08 -35.84
C ASN A 133 -47.80 -73.03 -35.40
N GLN A 134 -46.68 -73.07 -36.14
CA GLN A 134 -45.46 -73.80 -35.80
C GLN A 134 -44.28 -72.83 -35.67
N LEU A 135 -43.47 -73.02 -34.63
CA LEU A 135 -42.22 -72.27 -34.45
C LEU A 135 -41.12 -72.93 -35.29
N ILE A 136 -40.56 -72.18 -36.22
CA ILE A 136 -39.47 -72.62 -37.09
C ILE A 136 -38.22 -71.85 -36.71
N ARG A 137 -37.12 -72.58 -36.50
CA ARG A 137 -35.85 -72.03 -35.99
C ARG A 137 -34.80 -72.05 -37.09
N GLY A 138 -34.04 -70.98 -37.21
CA GLY A 138 -32.86 -70.91 -38.06
C GLY A 138 -31.57 -71.25 -37.31
N GLN A 139 -30.45 -70.78 -37.86
CA GLN A 139 -29.12 -70.96 -37.27
C GLN A 139 -28.76 -69.77 -36.37
N VAL A 140 -28.08 -70.05 -35.27
CA VAL A 140 -27.57 -69.01 -34.36
C VAL A 140 -26.52 -68.17 -35.09
N VAL A 141 -26.64 -66.84 -34.96
CA VAL A 141 -25.65 -65.87 -35.44
C VAL A 141 -25.10 -65.13 -34.22
N THR A 142 -23.79 -64.90 -34.20
CA THR A 142 -23.09 -64.27 -33.07
C THR A 142 -22.24 -63.12 -33.56
N VAL A 143 -22.20 -62.04 -32.77
CA VAL A 143 -21.29 -60.91 -32.96
C VAL A 143 -20.74 -60.48 -31.59
N THR A 144 -19.53 -59.94 -31.57
CA THR A 144 -18.85 -59.43 -30.37
C THR A 144 -18.67 -57.92 -30.48
N THR A 145 -18.45 -57.21 -29.38
CA THR A 145 -18.20 -55.76 -29.42
C THR A 145 -16.94 -55.38 -30.20
N ARG A 146 -16.00 -56.31 -30.41
CA ARG A 146 -14.80 -56.11 -31.24
C ARG A 146 -15.05 -56.09 -32.75
N ASP A 147 -16.21 -56.56 -33.21
CA ASP A 147 -16.49 -56.65 -34.64
C ASP A 147 -16.55 -55.25 -35.30
N GLU A 148 -15.87 -55.12 -36.44
CA GLU A 148 -15.70 -53.85 -37.17
C GLU A 148 -17.00 -53.27 -37.73
N ASN A 149 -18.04 -54.09 -37.85
CA ASN A 149 -19.36 -53.69 -38.37
C ASN A 149 -20.29 -53.12 -37.28
N ASN A 150 -19.82 -53.05 -36.04
CA ASN A 150 -20.56 -52.46 -34.93
C ASN A 150 -20.50 -50.93 -34.95
N ASP A 151 -21.53 -50.30 -34.38
CA ASP A 151 -21.59 -48.86 -34.15
C ASP A 151 -21.64 -48.60 -32.64
N ILE A 152 -20.50 -48.84 -31.99
CA ILE A 152 -20.35 -48.72 -30.53
C ILE A 152 -19.50 -47.49 -30.20
N GLN A 153 -20.02 -46.66 -29.31
CA GLN A 153 -19.23 -45.61 -28.68
C GLN A 153 -18.58 -46.16 -27.41
N TYR A 154 -17.27 -46.05 -27.29
CA TYR A 154 -16.53 -46.52 -26.12
C TYR A 154 -16.28 -45.35 -25.17
N ALA A 155 -16.53 -45.57 -23.88
CA ALA A 155 -16.12 -44.64 -22.83
C ALA A 155 -14.58 -44.61 -22.67
N PRO A 156 -14.00 -43.50 -22.19
CA PRO A 156 -12.57 -43.41 -21.94
C PRO A 156 -12.13 -44.23 -20.72
N THR A 157 -10.83 -44.58 -20.65
CA THR A 157 -10.22 -45.29 -19.51
C THR A 157 -8.89 -44.67 -19.09
N LEU A 158 -8.39 -44.99 -17.89
CA LEU A 158 -7.13 -44.46 -17.35
C LEU A 158 -6.06 -45.55 -17.25
N SER A 159 -4.96 -45.40 -18.00
CA SER A 159 -3.86 -46.38 -17.96
C SER A 159 -2.87 -46.13 -16.82
N GLU A 160 -2.63 -44.87 -16.47
CA GLU A 160 -1.68 -44.44 -15.44
C GLU A 160 -2.31 -43.35 -14.58
N LEU A 161 -2.04 -43.37 -13.27
CA LEU A 161 -2.42 -42.34 -12.31
C LEU A 161 -1.39 -42.31 -11.18
N SER A 162 -0.80 -41.14 -10.93
CA SER A 162 0.19 -40.91 -9.88
C SER A 162 0.03 -39.52 -9.26
N ILE A 163 0.48 -39.38 -8.02
CA ILE A 163 0.59 -38.09 -7.34
C ILE A 163 2.05 -37.64 -7.43
N VAL A 164 2.25 -36.42 -7.90
CA VAL A 164 3.58 -35.81 -8.02
C VAL A 164 3.68 -34.68 -6.99
N SER A 165 4.75 -34.72 -6.19
CA SER A 165 5.15 -33.63 -5.30
C SER A 165 6.23 -32.78 -5.97
N ARG A 166 6.26 -31.49 -5.65
CA ARG A 166 7.34 -30.59 -6.07
C ARG A 166 8.68 -30.95 -5.41
N PHE A 167 8.67 -31.55 -4.22
CA PHE A 167 9.86 -31.94 -3.46
C PHE A 167 10.16 -33.43 -3.65
N THR A 168 10.62 -33.82 -4.84
CA THR A 168 10.93 -35.22 -5.19
C THR A 168 12.04 -35.87 -4.37
N GLU A 169 12.83 -35.08 -3.63
CA GLU A 169 13.97 -35.55 -2.82
C GLU A 169 13.60 -35.86 -1.36
N ALA A 170 12.41 -35.47 -0.90
CA ALA A 170 11.96 -35.76 0.46
C ALA A 170 11.32 -37.16 0.51
N GLU A 171 11.73 -38.00 1.46
CA GLU A 171 10.99 -39.22 1.78
C GLU A 171 9.62 -38.84 2.37
N GLY A 172 8.61 -38.76 1.51
CA GLY A 172 7.23 -38.43 1.87
C GLY A 172 6.84 -36.99 1.58
N ILE A 173 5.57 -36.69 1.82
CA ILE A 173 4.95 -35.41 1.52
C ILE A 173 4.85 -34.60 2.82
N VAL A 174 5.17 -33.31 2.78
CA VAL A 174 5.22 -32.44 3.96
C VAL A 174 4.18 -31.32 3.89
N VAL A 175 3.86 -30.73 5.04
CA VAL A 175 3.10 -29.47 5.07
C VAL A 175 3.82 -28.40 4.23
N ASN A 176 3.03 -27.58 3.55
CA ASN A 176 3.43 -26.57 2.56
C ASN A 176 4.02 -27.14 1.26
N ASP A 177 3.98 -28.46 1.06
CA ASP A 177 4.25 -29.05 -0.24
C ASP A 177 3.13 -28.73 -1.24
N LEU A 178 3.49 -28.69 -2.52
CA LEU A 178 2.57 -28.53 -3.64
C LEU A 178 2.53 -29.85 -4.41
N ILE A 179 1.39 -30.52 -4.33
CA ILE A 179 1.14 -31.80 -5.00
C ILE A 179 0.14 -31.64 -6.14
N TYR A 180 0.21 -32.51 -7.14
CA TYR A 180 -0.80 -32.59 -8.20
C TYR A 180 -0.90 -34.03 -8.73
N GLY A 181 -2.07 -34.35 -9.28
CA GLY A 181 -2.32 -35.61 -9.96
C GLY A 181 -1.84 -35.56 -11.40
N GLN A 182 -1.21 -36.63 -11.85
CA GLN A 182 -0.81 -36.85 -13.22
C GLN A 182 -1.40 -38.18 -13.68
N TYR A 183 -2.07 -38.19 -14.83
CA TYR A 183 -2.69 -39.39 -15.37
C TYR A 183 -2.55 -39.49 -16.88
N LYS A 184 -2.76 -40.69 -17.40
CA LYS A 184 -2.76 -40.96 -18.83
C LYS A 184 -4.08 -41.58 -19.25
N MET A 185 -4.78 -40.86 -20.11
CA MET A 185 -6.08 -41.26 -20.64
C MET A 185 -5.92 -42.12 -21.90
N GLN A 186 -6.67 -43.21 -21.95
CA GLN A 186 -6.94 -43.99 -23.15
C GLN A 186 -8.32 -43.58 -23.65
N PHE A 187 -8.34 -42.73 -24.68
CA PHE A 187 -9.56 -42.27 -25.31
C PHE A 187 -10.37 -43.42 -25.90
N GLY A 188 -11.69 -43.32 -25.76
CA GLY A 188 -12.63 -44.21 -26.42
C GLY A 188 -12.89 -43.75 -27.85
N THR A 189 -14.15 -43.54 -28.20
CA THR A 189 -14.54 -43.03 -29.53
C THR A 189 -14.35 -41.53 -29.71
N ASP A 190 -14.39 -40.75 -28.63
CA ASP A 190 -14.12 -39.31 -28.63
C ASP A 190 -12.73 -39.02 -28.06
N GLN A 191 -12.06 -38.01 -28.60
CA GLN A 191 -10.65 -37.68 -28.34
C GLN A 191 -10.47 -36.45 -27.44
N GLU A 192 -11.55 -35.88 -26.92
CA GLU A 192 -11.51 -34.80 -25.94
C GLU A 192 -11.53 -35.35 -24.51
N ASP A 193 -10.77 -34.72 -23.62
CA ASP A 193 -10.71 -35.04 -22.19
C ASP A 193 -11.40 -33.92 -21.41
N ILE A 194 -12.55 -34.24 -20.81
CA ILE A 194 -13.28 -33.34 -19.90
C ILE A 194 -13.39 -33.97 -18.50
N SER A 195 -12.43 -34.81 -18.14
CA SER A 195 -12.42 -35.55 -16.88
C SER A 195 -12.49 -34.63 -15.66
N LEU A 196 -13.01 -35.17 -14.57
CA LEU A 196 -13.07 -34.49 -13.28
C LEU A 196 -12.12 -35.16 -12.28
N TYR A 197 -11.69 -34.43 -11.26
CA TYR A 197 -10.92 -34.98 -10.15
C TYR A 197 -11.49 -34.57 -8.79
N GLU A 198 -11.20 -35.37 -7.78
CA GLU A 198 -11.45 -35.09 -6.37
C GLU A 198 -10.24 -35.49 -5.51
N TRP A 199 -9.80 -34.57 -4.66
CA TRP A 199 -8.91 -34.82 -3.52
C TRP A 199 -9.74 -34.96 -2.26
N ARG A 200 -9.53 -36.04 -1.52
CA ARG A 200 -10.19 -36.30 -0.24
C ARG A 200 -9.19 -36.58 0.87
N SER A 201 -9.55 -36.16 2.08
CA SER A 201 -8.92 -36.62 3.31
C SER A 201 -9.25 -38.10 3.51
N ALA A 202 -8.27 -38.96 3.74
CA ALA A 202 -8.54 -40.37 4.02
C ALA A 202 -9.06 -40.59 5.45
N LEU A 203 -8.70 -39.71 6.39
CA LEU A 203 -9.18 -39.78 7.77
C LEU A 203 -10.65 -39.36 7.91
N THR A 204 -11.07 -38.28 7.25
CA THR A 204 -12.42 -37.70 7.40
C THR A 204 -13.35 -38.04 6.24
N ASN A 205 -12.79 -38.43 5.09
CA ASN A 205 -13.49 -38.59 3.80
C ASN A 205 -14.05 -37.28 3.20
N ASP A 206 -13.70 -36.13 3.78
CA ASP A 206 -14.10 -34.81 3.27
C ASP A 206 -13.37 -34.47 1.97
N ILE A 207 -14.08 -33.78 1.06
CA ILE A 207 -13.51 -33.25 -0.18
C ILE A 207 -12.68 -32.01 0.16
N ILE A 208 -11.39 -32.07 -0.15
CA ILE A 208 -10.45 -30.96 0.03
C ILE A 208 -10.46 -30.06 -1.20
N GLN A 209 -10.45 -30.66 -2.39
CA GLN A 209 -10.44 -29.95 -3.66
C GLN A 209 -11.04 -30.82 -4.75
N ALA A 210 -11.86 -30.24 -5.63
CA ALA A 210 -12.40 -30.93 -6.80
C ALA A 210 -12.45 -29.97 -7.99
N GLY A 211 -12.42 -30.50 -9.21
CA GLY A 211 -12.50 -29.67 -10.40
C GLY A 211 -12.28 -30.44 -11.71
N PRO A 212 -12.34 -29.74 -12.85
CA PRO A 212 -11.95 -30.31 -14.13
C PRO A 212 -10.44 -30.51 -14.20
N THR A 213 -10.00 -31.56 -14.89
CA THR A 213 -8.59 -31.79 -15.20
C THR A 213 -8.14 -30.88 -16.34
N LEU A 214 -6.83 -30.67 -16.44
CA LEU A 214 -6.20 -30.09 -17.63
C LEU A 214 -6.18 -31.15 -18.73
N PRO A 215 -6.74 -30.86 -19.92
CA PRO A 215 -7.08 -31.89 -20.90
C PRO A 215 -5.82 -32.58 -21.46
N ALA A 216 -5.82 -33.92 -21.45
CA ALA A 216 -4.91 -34.71 -22.27
C ALA A 216 -5.26 -34.52 -23.77
N ARG A 217 -4.27 -34.30 -24.65
CA ARG A 217 -4.49 -34.23 -26.12
C ARG A 217 -4.23 -35.57 -26.79
N ALA A 218 -4.92 -35.92 -27.88
CA ALA A 218 -4.80 -37.23 -28.53
C ALA A 218 -3.42 -37.58 -29.14
N ASN A 219 -2.50 -36.62 -29.31
CA ASN A 219 -1.21 -36.86 -29.96
C ASN A 219 -0.18 -37.45 -28.98
N ALA A 220 -0.11 -38.79 -28.92
CA ALA A 220 0.99 -39.62 -28.43
C ALA A 220 1.67 -39.19 -27.11
N GLY A 221 1.10 -39.60 -25.97
CA GLY A 221 1.76 -39.52 -24.66
C GLY A 221 1.24 -38.42 -23.73
N SER A 222 0.18 -37.71 -24.12
CA SER A 222 -0.37 -36.61 -23.32
C SER A 222 -0.83 -37.06 -21.94
N GLN A 223 -0.28 -36.39 -20.94
CA GLN A 223 -0.65 -36.56 -19.54
C GLN A 223 -1.69 -35.49 -19.20
N GLY A 224 -2.80 -35.92 -18.64
CA GLY A 224 -3.73 -35.02 -17.98
C GLY A 224 -3.19 -34.67 -16.59
N LEU A 225 -3.49 -33.46 -16.13
CA LEU A 225 -3.03 -32.96 -14.83
C LEU A 225 -4.23 -32.46 -14.03
N THR A 226 -4.21 -32.64 -12.71
CA THR A 226 -5.14 -31.93 -11.83
C THR A 226 -4.61 -30.53 -11.55
N SER A 227 -5.46 -29.62 -11.06
CA SER A 227 -4.91 -28.41 -10.45
C SER A 227 -4.04 -28.77 -9.24
N PRO A 228 -2.98 -28.00 -8.96
CA PRO A 228 -2.16 -28.21 -7.78
C PRO A 228 -2.93 -28.00 -6.47
N LEU A 229 -2.55 -28.77 -5.45
CA LEU A 229 -3.01 -28.68 -4.07
C LEU A 229 -1.83 -28.33 -3.17
N ILE A 230 -1.97 -27.27 -2.37
CA ILE A 230 -1.00 -26.90 -1.33
C ILE A 230 -1.45 -27.54 -0.02
N LEU A 231 -0.53 -28.24 0.64
CA LEU A 231 -0.83 -28.94 1.89
C LEU A 231 -0.73 -28.01 3.09
N THR A 232 -1.79 -27.97 3.87
CA THR A 232 -1.91 -27.13 5.06
C THR A 232 -1.65 -27.94 6.33
N SER A 233 -1.38 -27.25 7.45
CA SER A 233 -0.97 -27.88 8.70
C SER A 233 -2.06 -28.69 9.41
N ASP A 234 -3.34 -28.45 9.08
CA ASP A 234 -4.49 -29.22 9.53
C ASP A 234 -4.54 -30.63 8.91
N LEU A 235 -3.83 -30.85 7.80
CA LEU A 235 -3.73 -32.16 7.14
C LEU A 235 -2.59 -33.04 7.69
N VAL A 236 -1.83 -32.56 8.69
CA VAL A 236 -0.73 -33.32 9.29
C VAL A 236 -1.24 -34.64 9.88
N GLY A 237 -0.56 -35.73 9.54
CA GLY A 237 -0.90 -37.08 9.97
C GLY A 237 -1.99 -37.75 9.14
N ASP A 238 -2.66 -37.01 8.25
CA ASP A 238 -3.58 -37.56 7.25
C ASP A 238 -2.83 -38.07 6.01
N HIS A 239 -3.51 -38.83 5.16
CA HIS A 239 -3.10 -39.09 3.78
C HIS A 239 -4.25 -38.72 2.84
N LEU A 240 -3.92 -38.21 1.66
CA LEU A 240 -4.93 -37.75 0.70
C LEU A 240 -5.18 -38.80 -0.36
N VAL A 241 -6.43 -38.97 -0.74
CA VAL A 241 -6.87 -39.81 -1.85
C VAL A 241 -7.24 -38.92 -3.03
N LEU A 242 -6.53 -39.06 -4.14
CA LEU A 242 -6.91 -38.48 -5.42
C LEU A 242 -7.76 -39.49 -6.19
N THR A 243 -8.93 -39.07 -6.68
CA THR A 243 -9.77 -39.84 -7.59
C THR A 243 -9.96 -39.07 -8.89
N ILE A 244 -9.79 -39.72 -10.04
CA ILE A 244 -10.12 -39.18 -11.36
C ILE A 244 -11.37 -39.88 -11.89
N PHE A 245 -12.31 -39.09 -12.41
CA PHE A 245 -13.54 -39.52 -13.07
C PHE A 245 -13.38 -39.27 -14.58
N PRO A 246 -12.99 -40.28 -15.36
CA PRO A 246 -12.70 -40.10 -16.77
C PRO A 246 -13.98 -39.81 -17.58
N LEU A 247 -13.95 -38.73 -18.36
CA LEU A 247 -15.05 -38.27 -19.22
C LEU A 247 -14.49 -37.82 -20.56
N ASP A 248 -15.17 -38.17 -21.66
CA ASP A 248 -14.82 -37.71 -22.99
C ASP A 248 -15.69 -36.52 -23.45
N GLY A 249 -15.41 -35.92 -24.61
CA GLY A 249 -16.14 -34.76 -25.13
C GLY A 249 -17.66 -34.95 -25.33
N LYS A 250 -18.15 -36.19 -25.25
CA LYS A 250 -19.58 -36.54 -25.32
C LYS A 250 -20.18 -36.92 -23.96
N GLU A 251 -19.46 -36.63 -22.88
CA GLU A 251 -19.83 -36.95 -21.50
C GLU A 251 -19.96 -38.45 -21.22
N LEU A 252 -19.32 -39.32 -22.02
CA LEU A 252 -19.30 -40.75 -21.72
C LEU A 252 -18.42 -41.01 -20.50
N LYS A 253 -19.03 -41.62 -19.48
CA LYS A 253 -18.39 -41.92 -18.19
C LYS A 253 -17.60 -43.22 -18.27
N GLY A 254 -16.29 -43.09 -18.08
CA GLY A 254 -15.41 -44.23 -17.82
C GLY A 254 -15.38 -44.64 -16.35
N GLN A 255 -14.57 -45.64 -16.04
CA GLN A 255 -14.39 -46.13 -14.66
C GLN A 255 -13.49 -45.17 -13.84
N PRO A 256 -13.93 -44.68 -12.68
CA PRO A 256 -13.10 -43.87 -11.80
C PRO A 256 -11.86 -44.63 -11.30
N ARG A 257 -10.76 -43.92 -11.07
CA ARG A 257 -9.53 -44.51 -10.52
C ARG A 257 -8.95 -43.62 -9.43
N SER A 258 -8.45 -44.25 -8.36
CA SER A 258 -7.90 -43.54 -7.20
C SER A 258 -6.46 -43.93 -6.88
N VAL A 259 -5.73 -43.02 -6.25
CA VAL A 259 -4.37 -43.18 -5.71
C VAL A 259 -4.25 -42.38 -4.42
N SER A 260 -3.40 -42.82 -3.47
CA SER A 260 -3.24 -42.15 -2.19
C SER A 260 -1.82 -41.64 -1.97
N THR A 261 -1.68 -40.55 -1.21
CA THR A 261 -0.38 -40.10 -0.69
C THR A 261 0.09 -40.98 0.47
N THR A 262 1.34 -40.80 0.89
CA THR A 262 1.76 -41.18 2.24
C THR A 262 1.22 -40.18 3.27
N ASN A 263 1.44 -40.46 4.57
CA ASN A 263 1.04 -39.53 5.63
C ASN A 263 1.79 -38.19 5.51
N ILE A 264 1.05 -37.09 5.58
CA ILE A 264 1.61 -35.74 5.53
C ILE A 264 2.38 -35.48 6.81
N GLN A 265 3.67 -35.18 6.67
CA GLN A 265 4.57 -34.93 7.79
C GLN A 265 4.64 -33.43 8.11
N PRO A 266 4.71 -33.03 9.39
CA PRO A 266 4.99 -31.64 9.74
C PRO A 266 6.47 -31.30 9.48
N LEU A 267 6.74 -30.00 9.34
CA LEU A 267 8.10 -29.47 9.22
C LEU A 267 8.82 -29.51 10.59
N PRO A 268 10.17 -29.54 10.61
CA PRO A 268 10.92 -29.42 11.87
C PRO A 268 10.57 -28.10 12.58
N ARG A 269 10.65 -28.09 13.90
CA ARG A 269 10.27 -26.93 14.72
C ARG A 269 11.27 -26.68 15.83
N VAL A 270 11.57 -25.42 16.07
CA VAL A 270 12.31 -24.94 17.24
C VAL A 270 11.33 -24.26 18.21
N ASP A 271 11.40 -24.65 19.48
CA ASP A 271 10.64 -24.09 20.59
C ASP A 271 11.57 -23.70 21.74
N ASN A 272 11.07 -22.89 22.68
CA ASN A 272 11.78 -22.56 23.94
C ASN A 272 13.21 -22.01 23.74
N LEU A 273 13.41 -21.24 22.66
CA LEU A 273 14.68 -20.55 22.43
C LEU A 273 14.98 -19.58 23.58
N THR A 274 16.11 -19.80 24.24
CA THR A 274 16.53 -19.05 25.42
C THR A 274 18.03 -18.79 25.38
N ILE A 275 18.45 -17.67 25.95
CA ILE A 275 19.86 -17.36 26.20
C ILE A 275 20.16 -17.75 27.64
N ILE A 276 21.20 -18.55 27.84
CA ILE A 276 21.71 -18.94 29.15
C ILE A 276 22.97 -18.13 29.45
N TYR A 277 22.96 -17.46 30.61
CA TYR A 277 24.09 -16.70 31.12
C TYR A 277 24.98 -17.63 31.94
N ASP A 278 26.24 -17.79 31.56
CA ASP A 278 27.15 -18.74 32.23
C ASP A 278 27.44 -18.36 33.69
N THR A 279 27.27 -17.08 34.04
CA THR A 279 27.42 -16.56 35.41
C THR A 279 26.26 -16.97 36.34
N THR A 280 25.04 -17.12 35.82
CA THR A 280 23.87 -17.54 36.60
C THR A 280 23.48 -18.99 36.37
N GLU A 281 24.01 -19.62 35.31
CA GLU A 281 23.61 -20.92 34.77
C GLU A 281 22.11 -21.03 34.45
N THR A 282 21.44 -19.88 34.24
CA THR A 282 19.99 -19.81 33.97
C THR A 282 19.70 -18.84 32.82
N ASN A 283 18.43 -18.74 32.44
CA ASN A 283 17.92 -17.74 31.49
C ASN A 283 17.64 -16.38 32.16
N GLU A 284 17.87 -16.26 33.47
CA GLU A 284 17.74 -14.99 34.18
C GLU A 284 19.06 -14.19 34.04
N PRO A 285 18.99 -12.92 33.61
CA PRO A 285 20.18 -12.09 33.46
C PRO A 285 20.86 -11.85 34.82
N PRO A 286 22.18 -11.57 34.84
CA PRO A 286 22.89 -11.27 36.07
C PRO A 286 22.28 -10.05 36.78
N PRO A 287 22.27 -9.99 38.13
CA PRO A 287 21.62 -8.90 38.89
C PRO A 287 22.13 -7.50 38.56
N LEU A 288 23.39 -7.37 38.12
CA LEU A 288 24.02 -6.11 37.74
C LEU A 288 23.90 -5.79 36.24
N GLY A 289 23.27 -6.69 35.48
CA GLY A 289 23.17 -6.63 34.02
C GLY A 289 24.29 -7.41 33.32
N LEU A 290 24.24 -7.35 31.99
CA LEU A 290 25.17 -8.05 31.12
C LEU A 290 26.49 -7.27 30.99
N GLU A 291 27.63 -7.92 31.19
CA GLU A 291 28.95 -7.24 31.26
C GLU A 291 29.96 -7.80 30.26
N VAL A 292 31.00 -7.01 29.97
CA VAL A 292 32.15 -7.42 29.17
C VAL A 292 32.85 -8.64 29.81
N ASN A 293 33.30 -9.57 28.97
CA ASN A 293 33.90 -10.87 29.30
C ASN A 293 32.95 -11.94 29.84
N GLN A 294 31.66 -11.65 30.04
CA GLN A 294 30.69 -12.70 30.34
C GLN A 294 30.48 -13.61 29.12
N VAL A 295 30.11 -14.86 29.38
CA VAL A 295 29.84 -15.86 28.35
C VAL A 295 28.34 -16.15 28.34
N ILE A 296 27.74 -16.16 27.14
CA ILE A 296 26.35 -16.53 26.94
C ILE A 296 26.25 -17.63 25.89
N ARG A 297 25.25 -18.51 26.02
CA ARG A 297 24.97 -19.59 25.06
C ARG A 297 23.48 -19.68 24.78
N GLY A 298 23.11 -20.25 23.65
CA GLY A 298 21.71 -20.46 23.29
C GLY A 298 21.29 -21.91 23.52
N THR A 299 20.06 -22.08 23.99
CA THR A 299 19.40 -23.39 24.10
C THR A 299 17.99 -23.33 23.55
N TYR A 300 17.52 -24.43 22.99
CA TYR A 300 16.19 -24.57 22.43
C TYR A 300 15.75 -26.03 22.41
N GLU A 301 14.47 -26.26 22.18
CA GLU A 301 13.91 -27.59 21.96
C GLU A 301 13.66 -27.80 20.48
N PHE A 302 14.27 -28.85 19.91
CA PHE A 302 14.06 -29.22 18.52
C PHE A 302 13.06 -30.38 18.41
N THR A 303 12.02 -30.19 17.61
CA THR A 303 11.04 -31.23 17.31
C THR A 303 11.07 -31.57 15.82
N SER A 304 11.32 -32.84 15.49
CA SER A 304 11.22 -33.37 14.12
C SER A 304 10.45 -34.69 14.11
N TYR A 305 9.55 -34.85 13.13
CA TYR A 305 8.66 -36.00 13.06
C TYR A 305 9.32 -37.27 12.53
N THR A 306 10.41 -37.17 11.76
CA THR A 306 10.99 -38.33 11.04
C THR A 306 12.25 -38.89 11.68
N GLN A 307 12.47 -38.71 12.99
CA GLN A 307 13.75 -39.01 13.65
C GLN A 307 14.97 -38.30 13.00
N ALA A 308 14.73 -37.27 12.18
CA ALA A 308 15.80 -36.53 11.54
C ALA A 308 16.53 -35.71 12.61
N GLU A 309 17.87 -35.73 12.55
CA GLU A 309 18.71 -35.00 13.49
C GLU A 309 18.58 -33.50 13.27
N ASP A 310 18.78 -32.75 14.34
CA ASP A 310 18.81 -31.30 14.33
C ASP A 310 20.04 -30.77 13.59
N ARG A 311 19.80 -29.92 12.60
CA ARG A 311 20.83 -29.16 11.84
C ARG A 311 20.44 -27.69 11.71
N SER A 312 19.71 -27.17 12.69
CA SER A 312 19.18 -25.80 12.68
C SER A 312 20.29 -24.77 12.49
N LEU A 313 20.00 -23.68 11.80
CA LEU A 313 20.98 -22.63 11.50
C LEU A 313 20.82 -21.49 12.50
N TYR A 314 21.90 -21.06 13.14
CA TYR A 314 21.86 -19.96 14.11
C TYR A 314 22.72 -18.77 13.66
N ASN A 315 22.31 -17.57 14.08
CA ASN A 315 23.07 -16.32 13.97
C ASN A 315 23.07 -15.60 15.33
N TRP A 316 24.25 -15.20 15.80
CA TRP A 316 24.44 -14.21 16.85
C TRP A 316 24.71 -12.86 16.22
N GLU A 317 23.97 -11.84 16.64
CA GLU A 317 24.04 -10.47 16.13
C GLU A 317 24.13 -9.45 17.28
N VAL A 318 24.74 -8.30 17.05
CA VAL A 318 24.86 -7.21 18.03
C VAL A 318 24.31 -5.90 17.47
N GLY A 319 23.53 -5.16 18.26
CA GLY A 319 22.93 -3.89 17.83
C GLY A 319 21.96 -4.04 16.65
N ASP A 320 22.07 -3.15 15.65
CA ASP A 320 21.23 -3.09 14.44
C ASP A 320 21.66 -4.14 13.39
N ASP A 321 21.68 -5.41 13.76
CA ASP A 321 21.91 -6.58 12.89
C ASP A 321 23.38 -6.87 12.50
N GLU A 322 24.37 -6.42 13.28
CA GLU A 322 25.77 -6.74 13.04
C GLU A 322 26.06 -8.22 13.38
N LEU A 323 26.27 -9.06 12.37
CA LEU A 323 26.55 -10.49 12.55
C LEU A 323 27.90 -10.72 13.25
N ILE A 324 27.85 -11.41 14.40
CA ILE A 324 29.02 -11.80 15.20
C ILE A 324 29.46 -13.23 14.89
N GLN A 325 28.51 -14.16 14.85
CA GLN A 325 28.78 -15.59 14.67
C GLN A 325 27.59 -16.28 14.01
N ASN A 326 27.83 -17.25 13.13
CA ASN A 326 26.80 -18.13 12.61
C ASN A 326 27.29 -19.58 12.54
N GLY A 327 26.34 -20.51 12.37
CA GLY A 327 26.66 -21.91 12.12
C GLY A 327 25.44 -22.82 12.19
N THR A 328 25.72 -24.12 12.33
CA THR A 328 24.69 -25.14 12.58
C THR A 328 24.67 -25.50 14.05
N ALA A 329 23.49 -25.44 14.66
CA ALA A 329 23.20 -25.95 15.98
C ALA A 329 22.86 -27.45 15.91
N GLN A 330 23.08 -28.15 17.02
CA GLN A 330 22.82 -29.58 17.15
C GLN A 330 22.22 -29.87 18.52
N ASN A 331 21.24 -30.77 18.54
CA ASN A 331 20.60 -31.27 19.75
C ASN A 331 20.10 -30.16 20.70
N GLY A 332 19.51 -29.09 20.16
CA GLY A 332 18.96 -28.02 20.98
C GLY A 332 19.99 -27.08 21.63
N THR A 333 21.25 -27.12 21.18
CA THR A 333 22.33 -26.31 21.76
C THR A 333 23.04 -25.47 20.71
N ILE A 334 23.33 -24.22 21.08
CA ILE A 334 24.00 -23.23 20.23
C ILE A 334 25.34 -22.88 20.88
N PRO A 335 26.45 -22.87 20.11
CA PRO A 335 27.76 -22.46 20.60
C PRO A 335 27.75 -21.12 21.34
N ALA A 336 28.54 -21.06 22.40
CA ALA A 336 28.64 -19.89 23.26
C ALA A 336 29.47 -18.78 22.60
N ILE A 337 29.15 -17.54 22.96
CA ILE A 337 29.95 -16.35 22.64
C ILE A 337 30.42 -15.66 23.92
N GLN A 338 31.58 -15.01 23.84
CA GLN A 338 32.11 -14.17 24.91
C GLN A 338 31.88 -12.70 24.54
N ILE A 339 31.32 -11.94 25.48
CA ILE A 339 30.97 -10.53 25.29
C ILE A 339 32.24 -9.69 25.22
N GLN A 340 32.42 -8.98 24.10
CA GLN A 340 33.59 -8.16 23.85
C GLN A 340 33.35 -6.69 24.27
N PRO A 341 34.42 -5.91 24.54
CA PRO A 341 34.31 -4.50 24.92
C PRO A 341 33.51 -3.64 23.92
N GLU A 342 33.59 -3.93 22.63
CA GLU A 342 32.87 -3.21 21.56
C GLU A 342 31.36 -3.43 21.55
N TYR A 343 30.84 -4.36 22.37
CA TYR A 343 29.40 -4.61 22.49
C TYR A 343 28.74 -3.70 23.54
N VAL A 344 29.52 -2.96 24.34
CA VAL A 344 29.01 -2.04 25.36
C VAL A 344 28.03 -1.04 24.72
N GLY A 345 26.86 -0.88 25.34
CA GLY A 345 25.78 -0.03 24.84
C GLY A 345 24.89 -0.67 23.77
N LYS A 346 25.18 -1.91 23.34
CA LYS A 346 24.37 -2.68 22.38
C LYS A 346 23.69 -3.88 23.07
N SER A 347 22.56 -4.34 22.52
CA SER A 347 21.95 -5.64 22.84
C SER A 347 22.48 -6.73 21.91
N ILE A 348 22.46 -7.98 22.37
CA ILE A 348 22.84 -9.14 21.56
C ILE A 348 21.57 -9.92 21.20
N ARG A 349 21.37 -10.22 19.92
CA ARG A 349 20.25 -11.01 19.39
C ARG A 349 20.74 -12.36 18.91
N LEU A 350 19.99 -13.41 19.25
CA LEU A 350 20.18 -14.76 18.77
C LEU A 350 18.99 -15.14 17.89
N ILE A 351 19.26 -15.52 16.64
CA ILE A 351 18.26 -16.01 15.69
C ILE A 351 18.56 -17.48 15.41
N ILE A 352 17.52 -18.31 15.32
CA ILE A 352 17.62 -19.70 14.89
C ILE A 352 16.55 -20.05 13.87
N ASN A 353 16.94 -20.77 12.82
CA ASN A 353 16.08 -21.31 11.80
C ASN A 353 16.07 -22.83 11.89
N ALA A 354 14.91 -23.43 12.14
CA ALA A 354 14.75 -24.86 12.33
C ALA A 354 15.10 -25.61 11.03
N VAL A 355 16.10 -26.49 11.07
CA VAL A 355 16.50 -27.30 9.91
C VAL A 355 16.84 -28.71 10.39
N ASP A 356 16.43 -29.73 9.67
CA ASP A 356 16.74 -31.11 9.99
C ASP A 356 17.80 -31.74 9.06
N SER A 357 18.16 -32.99 9.33
CA SER A 357 19.19 -33.73 8.58
C SER A 357 18.86 -33.99 7.11
N VAL A 358 17.61 -33.78 6.69
CA VAL A 358 17.15 -33.91 5.29
C VAL A 358 16.85 -32.54 4.65
N ASN A 359 17.35 -31.46 5.25
CA ASN A 359 17.25 -30.07 4.77
C ASN A 359 15.82 -29.52 4.67
N ARG A 360 14.86 -30.04 5.46
CA ARG A 360 13.56 -29.38 5.60
C ARG A 360 13.71 -28.17 6.50
N ILE A 361 13.14 -27.05 6.07
CA ILE A 361 13.21 -25.78 6.78
C ILE A 361 11.88 -25.54 7.50
N GLY A 362 11.97 -25.24 8.78
CA GLY A 362 10.86 -25.02 9.69
C GLY A 362 10.62 -23.56 10.06
N ASN A 363 10.28 -23.31 11.32
CA ASN A 363 10.10 -21.95 11.84
C ASN A 363 11.42 -21.25 12.15
N LEU A 364 11.36 -19.93 12.21
CA LEU A 364 12.43 -19.05 12.66
C LEU A 364 12.04 -18.46 14.02
N GLU A 365 12.94 -18.56 15.00
CA GLU A 365 12.79 -18.00 16.34
C GLU A 365 13.94 -17.03 16.63
N ASN A 366 13.70 -16.05 17.49
CA ASN A 366 14.77 -15.15 17.96
C ASN A 366 14.54 -14.69 19.40
N VAL A 367 15.64 -14.35 20.08
CA VAL A 367 15.66 -13.86 21.45
C VAL A 367 16.78 -12.84 21.61
N SER A 368 16.61 -11.84 22.47
CA SER A 368 17.60 -10.79 22.71
C SER A 368 17.96 -10.68 24.19
N THR A 369 19.19 -10.25 24.45
CA THR A 369 19.63 -9.84 25.78
C THR A 369 19.24 -8.40 26.07
N ASP A 370 19.34 -8.01 27.34
CA ASP A 370 19.47 -6.59 27.72
C ASP A 370 20.76 -5.96 27.16
N ILE A 371 20.86 -4.63 27.25
CA ILE A 371 22.02 -3.85 26.82
C ILE A 371 23.26 -4.23 27.67
N VAL A 372 24.40 -4.46 27.00
CA VAL A 372 25.69 -4.69 27.64
C VAL A 372 26.15 -3.41 28.35
N LYS A 373 26.42 -3.52 29.65
CA LYS A 373 26.87 -2.42 30.52
C LYS A 373 28.37 -2.47 30.77
N GLN A 374 28.93 -1.31 31.04
CA GLN A 374 30.22 -1.16 31.68
C GLN A 374 30.00 -0.63 33.09
N LEU A 375 30.32 -1.42 34.12
CA LEU A 375 30.22 -0.97 35.51
C LEU A 375 31.40 -0.03 35.85
N GLN A 376 31.10 1.12 36.44
CA GLN A 376 32.07 2.16 36.81
C GLN A 376 31.91 2.54 38.29
N PRO A 377 32.99 2.86 39.03
CA PRO A 377 32.87 3.33 40.40
C PRO A 377 32.26 4.74 40.46
N GLU A 378 31.55 5.05 41.54
CA GLU A 378 30.86 6.34 41.70
C GLU A 378 31.31 7.08 42.95
N VAL A 379 31.11 8.40 42.95
CA VAL A 379 31.28 9.24 44.13
C VAL A 379 29.95 9.94 44.41
N SER A 380 29.55 9.91 45.68
CA SER A 380 28.34 10.53 46.20
C SER A 380 28.66 11.42 47.40
N ASP A 381 27.72 12.27 47.81
CA ASP A 381 27.85 13.15 48.98
C ASP A 381 29.09 14.06 48.95
N LEU A 382 29.54 14.47 47.76
CA LEU A 382 30.68 15.39 47.60
C LEU A 382 30.34 16.77 48.20
N ARG A 383 31.17 17.23 49.13
CA ARG A 383 31.04 18.55 49.78
C ARG A 383 32.39 19.17 50.10
N ILE A 384 32.40 20.50 50.15
CA ILE A 384 33.53 21.30 50.64
C ILE A 384 33.29 21.67 52.10
N ILE A 385 34.33 21.49 52.92
CA ILE A 385 34.36 21.82 54.34
C ILE A 385 35.27 23.04 54.50
N TYR A 386 34.73 24.10 55.11
CA TYR A 386 35.49 25.30 55.49
C TYR A 386 36.04 25.11 56.89
N LEU A 387 37.36 25.27 57.05
CA LEU A 387 38.06 24.97 58.31
C LEU A 387 38.13 26.19 59.23
N ASP A 388 37.96 27.38 58.67
CA ASP A 388 37.85 28.62 59.42
C ASP A 388 36.36 28.92 59.69
N ASP A 389 35.96 29.03 60.96
CA ASP A 389 34.57 29.25 61.45
C ASP A 389 33.99 30.63 61.08
N ASN A 390 34.01 31.00 59.80
CA ASN A 390 33.46 32.26 59.29
C ASN A 390 32.50 32.01 58.13
N ASP A 391 31.37 32.74 58.09
CA ASP A 391 30.39 32.71 56.99
C ASP A 391 30.94 33.26 55.64
N VAL A 392 32.23 33.63 55.60
CA VAL A 392 32.91 34.23 54.43
C VAL A 392 34.21 33.48 54.18
N PHE A 393 34.46 33.11 52.93
CA PHE A 393 35.71 32.48 52.50
C PHE A 393 36.68 33.57 52.05
N LEU A 394 37.75 33.83 52.80
CA LEU A 394 38.72 34.89 52.50
C LEU A 394 40.02 34.30 51.94
N VAL A 395 40.84 35.15 51.34
CA VAL A 395 42.25 34.82 51.09
C VAL A 395 42.92 34.37 52.38
N ASP A 396 43.75 33.33 52.29
CA ASP A 396 44.43 32.62 53.38
C ASP A 396 43.53 31.72 54.26
N HIS A 397 42.23 31.58 53.96
CA HIS A 397 41.38 30.56 54.61
C HIS A 397 41.65 29.15 54.06
N ALA A 398 41.46 28.13 54.90
CA ALA A 398 41.66 26.73 54.57
C ALA A 398 40.35 25.97 54.32
N ILE A 399 40.31 25.14 53.28
CA ILE A 399 39.19 24.27 52.91
C ILE A 399 39.65 22.84 52.61
N LYS A 400 38.74 21.86 52.66
CA LYS A 400 38.98 20.50 52.17
C LYS A 400 37.71 19.85 51.60
N GLY A 401 37.88 18.89 50.70
CA GLY A 401 36.81 18.09 50.14
C GLY A 401 36.55 16.81 50.93
N GLN A 402 35.29 16.39 51.01
CA GLN A 402 34.90 15.10 51.56
C GLN A 402 33.79 14.47 50.70
N TYR A 403 33.83 13.16 50.52
CA TYR A 403 32.86 12.42 49.73
C TYR A 403 32.72 10.95 50.18
N ARG A 404 31.69 10.27 49.68
CA ARG A 404 31.49 8.82 49.82
C ARG A 404 31.77 8.11 48.51
N PHE A 405 32.75 7.22 48.52
CA PHE A 405 33.05 6.33 47.40
C PHE A 405 32.07 5.15 47.35
N ILE A 406 31.54 4.86 46.17
CA ILE A 406 30.66 3.73 45.89
C ILE A 406 31.42 2.77 44.98
N PRO A 407 31.94 1.66 45.51
CA PRO A 407 32.68 0.70 44.71
C PRO A 407 31.74 -0.15 43.84
N VAL A 408 32.25 -0.61 42.69
CA VAL A 408 31.55 -1.56 41.82
C VAL A 408 31.47 -2.95 42.46
N ASP A 409 32.52 -3.35 43.17
CA ASP A 409 32.64 -4.64 43.85
C ASP A 409 33.35 -4.46 45.21
N SER A 410 34.19 -5.40 45.63
CA SER A 410 35.02 -5.26 46.83
C SER A 410 36.24 -4.32 46.65
N SER A 411 36.33 -3.59 45.53
CA SER A 411 37.40 -2.63 45.26
C SER A 411 37.40 -1.46 46.26
N THR A 412 38.59 -0.95 46.55
CA THR A 412 38.76 0.20 47.45
C THR A 412 38.92 1.49 46.66
N ASP A 413 38.64 2.61 47.31
CA ASP A 413 38.85 3.95 46.76
C ASP A 413 40.33 4.21 46.42
N ASN A 414 40.60 4.64 45.20
CA ASN A 414 41.90 5.06 44.68
C ASN A 414 41.73 6.33 43.81
N SER A 415 40.77 7.18 44.17
CA SER A 415 40.37 8.36 43.42
C SER A 415 41.35 9.52 43.59
N SER A 416 41.38 10.43 42.62
CA SER A 416 42.21 11.64 42.63
C SER A 416 41.35 12.92 42.66
N TYR A 417 41.96 14.07 42.94
CA TYR A 417 41.27 15.36 43.00
C TYR A 417 42.03 16.49 42.29
N ALA A 418 41.30 17.55 41.94
CA ALA A 418 41.85 18.82 41.50
C ALA A 418 41.03 20.00 42.04
N TRP A 419 41.72 21.05 42.51
CA TRP A 419 41.17 22.38 42.77
C TRP A 419 41.48 23.28 41.60
N GLN A 420 40.47 23.94 41.05
CA GLN A 420 40.64 24.87 39.94
C GLN A 420 39.82 26.15 40.12
N ILE A 421 40.24 27.21 39.46
CA ILE A 421 39.43 28.42 39.30
C ILE A 421 38.30 28.12 38.32
N LYS A 422 37.05 28.23 38.77
CA LYS A 422 35.86 27.87 37.97
C LYS A 422 35.79 28.63 36.63
N ALA A 423 36.15 29.92 36.63
CA ALA A 423 36.05 30.76 35.45
C ALA A 423 37.08 30.43 34.36
N THR A 424 38.26 29.94 34.73
CA THR A 424 39.38 29.75 33.80
C THR A 424 39.80 28.30 33.60
N GLY A 425 39.38 27.40 34.49
CA GLY A 425 39.87 26.02 34.55
C GLY A 425 41.34 25.92 35.01
N ALA A 426 41.94 27.02 35.50
CA ALA A 426 43.32 27.01 35.97
C ALA A 426 43.42 26.16 37.24
N ILE A 427 44.20 25.08 37.16
CA ILE A 427 44.45 24.17 38.28
C ILE A 427 45.36 24.88 39.29
N LEU A 428 44.86 25.00 40.52
CA LEU A 428 45.60 25.54 41.66
C LEU A 428 46.34 24.45 42.41
N GLU A 429 45.72 23.28 42.54
CA GLU A 429 46.28 22.10 43.21
C GLU A 429 45.64 20.82 42.66
N SER A 430 46.37 19.70 42.64
CA SER A 430 45.82 18.37 42.32
C SER A 430 46.62 17.28 43.03
N GLY A 431 45.99 16.16 43.34
CA GLY A 431 46.64 15.05 44.01
C GLY A 431 45.75 13.81 44.18
N GLU A 432 46.22 12.85 44.97
CA GLU A 432 45.44 11.66 45.35
C GLU A 432 44.58 11.95 46.58
N THR A 433 43.41 11.31 46.65
CA THR A 433 42.56 11.39 47.84
C THR A 433 42.98 10.38 48.91
N THR A 434 42.55 10.59 50.15
CA THR A 434 42.77 9.66 51.26
C THR A 434 41.44 9.22 51.85
N SER A 435 41.37 8.00 52.37
CA SER A 435 40.18 7.52 53.09
C SER A 435 40.38 7.69 54.60
N GLU A 436 39.50 8.45 55.25
CA GLU A 436 39.46 8.60 56.71
C GLU A 436 38.03 8.33 57.21
N ASN A 437 37.88 7.42 58.18
CA ASN A 437 36.59 6.99 58.72
C ASN A 437 35.58 6.47 57.67
N GLY A 438 36.06 5.89 56.57
CA GLY A 438 35.21 5.34 55.50
C GLY A 438 34.66 6.39 54.52
N LEU A 439 35.19 7.61 54.55
CA LEU A 439 34.90 8.67 53.57
C LEU A 439 36.20 9.07 52.87
N GLY A 440 36.11 9.33 51.58
CA GLY A 440 37.20 9.94 50.81
C GLY A 440 37.35 11.41 51.18
N GLN A 441 38.58 11.87 51.32
CA GLN A 441 38.95 13.24 51.69
C GLN A 441 40.12 13.74 50.84
N THR A 442 40.10 15.04 50.52
CA THR A 442 41.26 15.74 50.00
C THR A 442 42.13 16.26 51.16
N PRO A 443 43.43 16.51 50.92
CA PRO A 443 44.24 17.38 51.77
C PRO A 443 43.62 18.76 51.98
N GLU A 444 44.10 19.46 53.02
CA GLU A 444 43.76 20.87 53.28
C GLU A 444 44.37 21.76 52.19
N PHE A 445 43.55 22.65 51.64
CA PHE A 445 43.91 23.63 50.63
C PHE A 445 43.73 25.04 51.18
N ILE A 446 44.78 25.87 51.10
CA ILE A 446 44.76 27.27 51.55
C ILE A 446 44.53 28.18 50.35
N ALA A 447 43.50 29.04 50.41
CA ALA A 447 43.15 29.95 49.32
C ALA A 447 44.26 30.97 49.05
N PRO A 448 44.94 30.92 47.88
CA PRO A 448 46.00 31.87 47.55
C PRO A 448 45.40 33.23 47.16
N LEU A 449 46.19 34.30 47.24
CA LEU A 449 45.78 35.63 46.76
C LEU A 449 45.37 35.64 45.27
N SER A 450 45.93 34.73 44.46
CA SER A 450 45.55 34.55 43.05
C SER A 450 44.13 34.00 42.86
N ALA A 451 43.49 33.48 43.91
CA ALA A 451 42.11 33.04 43.91
C ALA A 451 41.13 34.14 44.35
N ALA A 452 41.61 35.32 44.78
CA ALA A 452 40.73 36.41 45.23
C ALA A 452 39.76 36.86 44.13
N GLY A 453 38.47 36.91 44.47
CA GLY A 453 37.36 37.20 43.56
C GLY A 453 36.85 35.99 42.78
N GLU A 454 37.46 34.82 42.93
CA GLU A 454 37.12 33.62 42.16
C GLU A 454 36.31 32.60 42.98
N VAL A 455 35.53 31.78 42.27
CA VAL A 455 34.96 30.53 42.81
C VAL A 455 35.92 29.39 42.51
N LEU A 456 36.19 28.56 43.50
CA LEU A 456 37.00 27.36 43.34
C LEU A 456 36.10 26.15 43.11
N THR A 457 36.40 25.35 42.11
CA THR A 457 35.75 24.06 41.86
C THR A 457 36.68 22.95 42.31
N LEU A 458 36.20 22.11 43.23
CA LEU A 458 36.76 20.80 43.50
C LEU A 458 36.24 19.81 42.48
N ILE A 459 37.13 19.05 41.85
CA ILE A 459 36.79 17.90 41.02
C ILE A 459 37.36 16.65 41.70
N ILE A 460 36.53 15.63 41.89
CA ILE A 460 36.96 14.27 42.24
C ILE A 460 36.86 13.40 40.99
N TYR A 461 37.93 12.67 40.66
CA TYR A 461 37.98 11.67 39.61
C TYR A 461 37.90 10.28 40.25
N PRO A 462 36.70 9.65 40.29
CA PRO A 462 36.52 8.37 40.94
C PRO A 462 37.38 7.31 40.27
N LYS A 463 38.12 6.55 41.06
CA LYS A 463 38.89 5.42 40.56
C LYS A 463 38.96 4.36 41.63
N ASP A 464 38.76 3.13 41.23
CA ASP A 464 38.88 2.00 42.16
C ASP A 464 40.25 1.33 42.10
N SER A 465 40.53 0.48 43.08
CA SER A 465 41.78 -0.29 43.16
C SER A 465 42.00 -1.28 42.01
N SER A 466 40.96 -1.55 41.22
CA SER A 466 41.00 -2.38 40.01
C SER A 466 41.32 -1.56 38.76
N GLY A 467 41.48 -0.24 38.90
CA GLY A 467 41.84 0.68 37.82
C GLY A 467 40.66 1.13 36.96
N ARG A 468 39.41 0.86 37.35
CA ARG A 468 38.22 1.36 36.66
C ARG A 468 38.04 2.84 37.01
N ASP A 469 37.93 3.68 36.00
CA ASP A 469 37.65 5.10 36.16
C ASP A 469 36.12 5.31 36.18
N GLY A 470 35.66 6.21 37.05
CA GLY A 470 34.28 6.65 37.15
C GLY A 470 34.05 8.05 36.62
N GLN A 471 32.80 8.48 36.61
CA GLN A 471 32.44 9.84 36.16
C GLN A 471 32.90 10.89 37.18
N PRO A 472 33.63 11.95 36.76
CA PRO A 472 34.06 13.01 37.66
C PRO A 472 32.88 13.70 38.35
N GLN A 473 33.04 14.01 39.63
CA GLN A 473 32.06 14.77 40.41
C GLN A 473 32.67 16.09 40.85
N THR A 474 31.84 17.14 40.91
CA THR A 474 32.32 18.49 41.23
C THR A 474 31.54 19.13 42.37
N ALA A 475 32.23 20.01 43.12
CA ALA A 475 31.61 20.89 44.10
C ALA A 475 32.28 22.26 44.03
N ASP A 476 31.47 23.31 44.16
CA ASP A 476 31.94 24.69 44.10
C ASP A 476 32.03 25.32 45.50
N SER A 477 33.07 26.10 45.72
CA SER A 477 33.26 26.89 46.94
C SER A 477 32.40 28.16 46.93
N LEU A 478 32.37 28.87 48.05
CA LEU A 478 32.05 30.30 48.11
C LEU A 478 33.09 31.09 47.31
N ILE A 479 32.77 32.31 46.92
CA ILE A 479 33.75 33.23 46.32
C ILE A 479 34.83 33.53 47.38
N VAL A 480 36.10 33.46 46.99
CA VAL A 480 37.22 33.89 47.83
C VAL A 480 37.22 35.42 47.89
N ASP A 481 36.90 36.03 49.03
CA ASP A 481 36.79 37.48 49.19
C ASP A 481 38.08 38.11 49.77
N TYR A 482 38.26 39.41 49.53
CA TYR A 482 39.35 40.22 50.06
C TYR A 482 38.87 41.68 50.24
N LEU A 483 38.93 42.21 51.46
CA LEU A 483 38.38 43.54 51.79
C LEU A 483 39.35 44.68 51.45
N TYR A 484 39.20 45.27 50.27
CA TYR A 484 39.91 46.51 49.85
C TYR A 484 39.14 47.80 50.25
N PRO A 485 39.80 48.98 50.36
CA PRO A 485 39.10 50.27 50.39
C PRO A 485 38.40 50.50 49.05
N ILE A 486 37.11 50.85 49.04
CA ILE A 486 36.31 50.93 47.80
C ILE A 486 35.67 52.30 47.67
N ILE A 487 35.86 52.94 46.50
CA ILE A 487 35.04 54.08 46.10
C ILE A 487 33.64 53.56 45.75
N THR A 488 32.67 53.81 46.62
CA THR A 488 31.29 53.32 46.50
C THR A 488 30.45 54.14 45.53
N ASP A 489 30.85 55.38 45.22
CA ASP A 489 30.23 56.17 44.17
C ASP A 489 31.15 57.28 43.63
N ILE A 490 30.99 57.67 42.37
CA ILE A 490 31.59 58.89 41.78
C ILE A 490 30.51 59.58 40.94
N GLY A 491 30.21 60.84 41.27
CA GLY A 491 29.28 61.66 40.50
C GLY A 491 29.97 62.82 39.80
N LEU A 492 29.56 63.08 38.56
CA LEU A 492 29.93 64.28 37.82
C LEU A 492 28.95 65.42 38.14
N ILE A 493 29.48 66.63 38.27
CA ILE A 493 28.69 67.85 38.50
C ILE A 493 28.62 68.63 37.19
N TYR A 494 27.48 68.55 36.50
CA TYR A 494 27.20 69.26 35.25
C TYR A 494 26.69 70.70 35.49
N PRO A 495 26.88 71.64 34.53
CA PRO A 495 26.26 72.97 34.57
C PRO A 495 24.72 72.90 34.54
N ARG A 496 24.05 73.83 35.22
CA ARG A 496 22.58 73.87 35.35
C ARG A 496 21.90 74.07 33.96
N ASN A 497 20.92 73.23 33.61
CA ASN A 497 20.04 73.27 32.41
C ASN A 497 20.42 72.45 31.15
N MET A 498 21.07 71.28 31.27
CA MET A 498 21.23 70.31 30.16
C MET A 498 20.73 68.91 30.55
N PRO A 499 20.31 68.08 29.57
CA PRO A 499 20.13 66.64 29.78
C PRO A 499 21.44 66.02 30.27
N ASP A 500 21.34 65.06 31.20
CA ASP A 500 22.51 64.36 31.74
C ASP A 500 23.34 63.76 30.59
N GLY A 501 24.66 64.01 30.60
CA GLY A 501 25.61 63.43 29.65
C GLY A 501 26.01 64.30 28.45
N LEU A 502 25.32 65.41 28.18
CA LEU A 502 25.71 66.33 27.09
C LEU A 502 26.63 67.43 27.62
N ILE A 503 27.91 67.38 27.24
CA ILE A 503 28.93 68.39 27.59
C ILE A 503 29.45 69.05 26.32
N SER A 504 29.52 70.38 26.34
CA SER A 504 30.05 71.17 25.24
C SER A 504 31.39 71.79 25.59
N VAL A 505 32.21 72.04 24.56
CA VAL A 505 33.45 72.81 24.67
C VAL A 505 33.22 74.14 25.41
N GLY A 506 34.08 74.44 26.40
CA GLY A 506 34.07 75.70 27.17
C GLY A 506 33.39 75.65 28.54
N GLN A 507 32.77 74.53 28.91
CA GLN A 507 32.07 74.37 30.19
C GLN A 507 33.00 73.93 31.35
N ARG A 508 32.55 74.07 32.62
CA ARG A 508 33.25 73.57 33.82
C ARG A 508 32.63 72.27 34.29
N LEU A 509 33.47 71.29 34.61
CA LEU A 509 33.08 69.96 35.07
C LEU A 509 33.71 69.68 36.44
N GLY A 510 32.89 69.36 37.44
CA GLY A 510 33.34 68.99 38.79
C GLY A 510 33.00 67.52 39.11
N GLY A 511 33.49 67.02 40.25
CA GLY A 511 33.17 65.67 40.71
C GLY A 511 33.10 65.54 42.23
N PHE A 512 32.36 64.54 42.69
CA PHE A 512 32.33 64.09 44.08
C PHE A 512 32.42 62.56 44.13
N TYR A 513 32.80 62.00 45.27
CA TYR A 513 32.86 60.55 45.46
C TYR A 513 32.49 60.14 46.88
N SER A 514 32.04 58.89 47.02
CA SER A 514 31.82 58.21 48.29
C SER A 514 32.85 57.11 48.45
N ILE A 515 33.39 56.91 49.66
CA ILE A 515 34.38 55.87 49.97
C ILE A 515 33.95 55.04 51.17
N ASN A 516 34.04 53.71 51.05
CA ASN A 516 34.05 52.79 52.18
C ASN A 516 35.51 52.56 52.57
N GLU A 517 35.89 53.10 53.73
CA GLU A 517 37.29 53.21 54.17
C GLU A 517 37.88 51.88 54.68
N GLY A 518 37.09 50.79 54.65
CA GLY A 518 37.52 49.48 55.18
C GLY A 518 37.88 49.56 56.66
N GLU A 519 38.86 48.80 57.11
CA GLU A 519 39.30 48.79 58.52
C GLU A 519 40.05 50.08 58.95
N ASN A 520 40.29 51.07 58.06
CA ASN A 520 41.20 52.19 58.36
C ASN A 520 40.69 53.56 57.84
N PRO A 521 40.22 54.48 58.72
CA PRO A 521 39.31 55.58 58.37
C PRO A 521 39.98 56.89 57.87
N PHE A 522 41.08 56.82 57.12
CA PHE A 522 41.73 58.03 56.59
C PHE A 522 41.97 57.94 55.09
N ASP A 523 41.25 58.78 54.35
CA ASP A 523 41.25 58.86 52.89
C ASP A 523 42.48 59.61 52.35
N LYS A 524 43.32 58.90 51.57
CA LYS A 524 44.43 59.46 50.79
C LYS A 524 44.24 59.25 49.28
N SER A 525 43.00 59.11 48.83
CA SER A 525 42.68 58.79 47.44
C SER A 525 43.24 59.83 46.47
N GLU A 526 43.61 59.35 45.29
CA GLU A 526 44.14 60.18 44.20
C GLU A 526 43.11 60.27 43.08
N TYR A 527 43.07 61.40 42.38
CA TYR A 527 42.22 61.58 41.20
C TYR A 527 42.98 62.08 39.98
N GLU A 528 42.47 61.75 38.79
CA GLU A 528 42.96 62.23 37.50
C GLU A 528 41.78 62.52 36.55
N TRP A 529 41.74 63.74 36.00
CA TRP A 529 40.92 64.11 34.86
C TRP A 529 41.72 63.98 33.58
N LYS A 530 41.19 63.26 32.59
CA LYS A 530 41.90 62.98 31.34
C LYS A 530 40.94 62.99 30.16
N VAL A 531 41.32 63.67 29.09
CA VAL A 531 40.70 63.54 27.77
C VAL A 531 41.20 62.21 27.18
N ILE A 532 40.31 61.27 26.89
CA ILE A 532 40.69 59.88 26.62
C ILE A 532 41.43 59.71 25.29
N GLY A 533 40.87 60.19 24.20
CA GLY A 533 41.41 60.06 22.85
C GLY A 533 42.73 60.80 22.65
N SER A 534 42.87 62.00 23.21
CA SER A 534 44.15 62.73 23.18
C SER A 534 45.15 62.33 24.28
N GLY A 535 44.68 61.63 25.33
CA GLY A 535 45.45 61.30 26.52
C GLY A 535 45.84 62.48 27.40
N VAL A 536 45.37 63.70 27.07
CA VAL A 536 45.75 64.93 27.76
C VAL A 536 45.12 64.95 29.15
N VAL A 537 45.97 65.05 30.18
CA VAL A 537 45.52 65.20 31.57
C VAL A 537 45.09 66.65 31.81
N LEU A 538 43.83 66.83 32.17
CA LEU A 538 43.23 68.14 32.47
C LEU A 538 43.49 68.59 33.92
N GLY A 539 43.72 67.63 34.82
CA GLY A 539 44.08 67.90 36.21
C GLY A 539 44.24 66.62 37.01
N LYS A 540 45.16 66.59 37.98
CA LYS A 540 45.33 65.47 38.92
C LYS A 540 45.68 65.98 40.30
N GLY A 541 45.38 65.20 41.34
CA GLY A 541 45.66 65.60 42.71
C GLY A 541 45.18 64.60 43.75
N GLN A 542 45.29 64.97 45.02
CA GLN A 542 44.65 64.23 46.11
C GLN A 542 43.24 64.73 46.30
N THR A 543 42.33 63.81 46.57
CA THR A 543 40.96 64.13 46.91
C THR A 543 40.90 64.87 48.26
N THR A 544 39.83 65.65 48.48
CA THR A 544 39.63 66.34 49.75
C THR A 544 38.32 65.87 50.39
N LYS A 545 38.41 65.12 51.50
CA LYS A 545 37.25 64.71 52.30
C LYS A 545 37.25 65.47 53.64
N PRO A 546 36.34 66.43 53.85
CA PRO A 546 36.18 67.09 55.14
C PRO A 546 35.79 66.08 56.24
N PRO A 547 36.28 66.21 57.49
CA PRO A 547 36.02 65.23 58.56
C PRO A 547 34.54 64.99 58.95
N ALA A 548 33.63 65.85 58.49
CA ALA A 548 32.20 65.80 58.80
C ALA A 548 31.33 65.55 57.54
N ASP A 549 31.92 65.37 56.36
CA ASP A 549 31.20 65.16 55.11
C ASP A 549 31.26 63.68 54.70
N PRO A 550 30.12 63.02 54.42
CA PRO A 550 30.12 61.67 53.87
C PRO A 550 30.74 61.60 52.47
N LEU A 551 30.84 62.72 51.75
CA LEU A 551 31.42 62.82 50.42
C LEU A 551 32.81 63.46 50.42
N GLY A 552 33.68 62.95 49.54
CA GLY A 552 34.90 63.63 49.16
C GLY A 552 34.71 64.44 47.88
N TYR A 553 35.43 65.56 47.77
CA TYR A 553 35.33 66.48 46.64
C TYR A 553 36.56 66.43 45.75
N ILE A 554 36.32 66.62 44.45
CA ILE A 554 37.32 66.62 43.39
C ILE A 554 37.33 68.00 42.73
N SER A 555 38.51 68.59 42.57
CA SER A 555 38.63 69.93 41.98
C SER A 555 38.16 69.93 40.51
N PRO A 556 37.38 70.94 40.09
CA PRO A 556 36.80 70.98 38.74
C PRO A 556 37.81 71.36 37.64
N VAL A 557 37.52 70.95 36.41
CA VAL A 557 38.29 71.26 35.19
C VAL A 557 37.43 72.00 34.14
N VAL A 558 38.06 72.75 33.23
CA VAL A 558 37.39 73.40 32.09
C VAL A 558 37.55 72.51 30.85
N VAL A 559 36.46 72.25 30.14
CA VAL A 559 36.42 71.42 28.92
C VAL A 559 37.06 72.19 27.76
N PRO A 560 38.22 71.75 27.25
CA PRO A 560 38.93 72.48 26.21
C PRO A 560 38.42 72.13 24.81
N ALA A 561 38.65 73.02 23.83
CA ALA A 561 38.19 72.81 22.45
C ALA A 561 38.79 71.59 21.75
N HIS A 562 39.98 71.16 22.16
CA HIS A 562 40.61 69.94 21.64
C HIS A 562 40.03 68.65 22.25
N ALA A 563 39.12 68.75 23.24
CA ALA A 563 38.36 67.61 23.73
C ALA A 563 37.10 67.36 22.90
N LEU A 564 36.84 68.14 21.84
CA LEU A 564 35.72 67.94 20.92
C LEU A 564 35.88 66.59 20.18
N GLY A 565 34.80 65.79 20.16
CA GLY A 565 34.78 64.41 19.67
C GLY A 565 35.43 63.42 20.63
N ASP A 566 35.72 63.84 21.87
CA ASP A 566 36.39 63.02 22.87
C ASP A 566 35.56 62.97 24.16
N VAL A 567 35.92 62.07 25.07
CA VAL A 567 35.31 61.93 26.40
C VAL A 567 36.31 62.38 27.47
N ILE A 568 35.82 63.05 28.50
CA ILE A 568 36.62 63.37 29.69
C ILE A 568 36.33 62.30 30.73
N GLN A 569 37.37 61.58 31.12
CA GLN A 569 37.33 60.64 32.23
C GLN A 569 37.84 61.29 33.51
N LEU A 570 37.12 61.06 34.59
CA LEU A 570 37.61 61.20 35.95
C LEU A 570 37.91 59.81 36.50
N THR A 571 39.16 59.56 36.87
CA THR A 571 39.58 58.37 37.62
C THR A 571 39.81 58.76 39.08
N VAL A 572 39.34 57.93 40.02
CA VAL A 572 39.66 58.02 41.45
C VAL A 572 40.19 56.67 41.91
N VAL A 573 41.37 56.68 42.53
CA VAL A 573 42.00 55.48 43.10
C VAL A 573 41.87 55.55 44.62
N PRO A 574 41.10 54.65 45.26
CA PRO A 574 41.05 54.58 46.71
C PRO A 574 42.39 54.07 47.25
N ILE A 575 43.01 54.83 48.15
CA ILE A 575 44.27 54.47 48.79
C ILE A 575 44.09 54.55 50.29
N ASP A 576 44.33 53.42 50.98
CA ASP A 576 44.33 53.39 52.44
C ASP A 576 45.63 53.95 53.05
N THR A 577 45.71 53.99 54.37
CA THR A 577 46.89 54.51 55.07
C THR A 577 48.14 53.63 54.94
N LYS A 578 48.01 52.36 54.53
CA LYS A 578 49.11 51.40 54.30
C LYS A 578 49.61 51.44 52.85
N GLY A 579 49.00 52.25 51.99
CA GLY A 579 49.34 52.34 50.58
C GLY A 579 48.76 51.22 49.72
N ILE A 580 47.82 50.44 50.28
CA ILE A 580 47.07 49.43 49.53
C ILE A 580 46.06 50.18 48.67
N ARG A 581 46.18 49.95 47.36
CA ARG A 581 45.29 50.52 46.36
C ARG A 581 44.08 49.62 46.23
N GLY A 582 42.91 50.17 46.49
CA GLY A 582 41.67 49.52 46.08
C GLY A 582 41.42 49.74 44.59
N ARG A 583 40.31 49.19 44.11
CA ARG A 583 39.96 49.27 42.69
C ARG A 583 39.73 50.72 42.29
N GLU A 584 40.46 51.18 41.28
CA GLU A 584 40.21 52.47 40.67
C GLU A 584 38.79 52.50 40.12
N ARG A 585 38.11 53.62 40.31
CA ARG A 585 36.78 53.83 39.77
C ARG A 585 36.83 55.04 38.87
N THR A 586 36.18 54.91 37.73
CA THR A 586 36.15 55.95 36.71
C THR A 586 34.72 56.39 36.48
N VAL A 587 34.55 57.64 36.12
CA VAL A 587 33.31 58.15 35.52
C VAL A 587 33.71 58.98 34.30
N GLN A 588 33.00 58.78 33.22
CA GLN A 588 33.24 59.50 31.97
C GLN A 588 32.07 60.44 31.69
N THR A 589 32.37 61.54 31.01
CA THR A 589 31.35 62.32 30.31
C THR A 589 30.84 61.53 29.11
N GLY A 590 29.71 61.96 28.53
CA GLY A 590 29.43 61.64 27.13
C GLY A 590 30.47 62.27 26.20
N GLU A 591 30.47 61.85 24.93
CA GLU A 591 31.30 62.48 23.90
C GLU A 591 30.99 63.96 23.81
N ILE A 592 32.04 64.76 23.75
CA ILE A 592 31.93 66.20 23.67
C ILE A 592 31.65 66.55 22.21
N GLN A 593 30.37 66.57 21.82
CA GLN A 593 29.95 66.66 20.42
C GLN A 593 29.63 68.09 19.94
N TYR A 594 29.68 68.26 18.61
CA TYR A 594 28.79 69.15 17.87
C TYR A 594 27.51 68.35 17.53
N LEU A 595 26.31 68.91 17.69
CA LEU A 595 25.06 68.19 17.39
C LEU A 595 24.91 67.93 15.87
N PHE A 596 25.18 66.69 15.43
CA PHE A 596 24.88 66.18 14.08
C PHE A 596 23.39 65.82 13.93
N PRO A 597 22.86 65.78 12.69
CA PRO A 597 21.53 65.25 12.47
C PRO A 597 21.44 63.74 12.70
N TYR A 598 20.30 63.24 13.18
CA TYR A 598 20.06 61.81 13.35
C TYR A 598 18.58 61.46 13.16
N ILE A 599 18.31 60.19 12.87
CA ILE A 599 16.97 59.64 12.71
C ILE A 599 16.61 58.78 13.93
N ASP A 600 15.37 58.82 14.39
CA ASP A 600 14.79 57.86 15.32
C ASP A 600 13.42 57.36 14.82
N GLN A 601 12.89 56.30 15.42
CA GLN A 601 11.58 55.73 15.11
C GLN A 601 11.39 55.28 13.64
N LEU A 602 12.45 54.77 12.99
CA LEU A 602 12.32 54.16 11.67
C LEU A 602 11.47 52.87 11.76
N ALA A 603 10.36 52.82 11.04
CA ALA A 603 9.43 51.69 11.06
C ALA A 603 8.67 51.54 9.74
N PHE A 604 8.39 50.29 9.34
CA PHE A 604 7.49 50.00 8.21
C PHE A 604 6.04 50.39 8.52
N ILE A 605 5.35 50.96 7.52
CA ILE A 605 3.94 51.32 7.59
C ILE A 605 3.16 50.14 7.03
N ASN A 606 2.63 49.25 7.88
CA ASN A 606 1.74 48.20 7.44
C ASN A 606 0.30 48.75 7.36
N GLY A 607 -0.24 48.86 6.16
CA GLY A 607 -1.43 49.65 5.86
C GLY A 607 -2.76 49.21 6.49
N ASN A 608 -2.83 48.15 7.33
CA ASN A 608 -4.13 47.63 7.79
C ASN A 608 -4.20 46.87 9.13
N GLN A 609 -3.19 46.85 10.01
CA GLN A 609 -3.32 46.08 11.28
C GLN A 609 -2.73 46.78 12.51
N ASP A 610 -3.58 47.01 13.52
CA ASP A 610 -3.25 47.52 14.87
C ASP A 610 -2.58 46.44 15.77
N ASN A 611 -2.28 45.25 15.24
CA ASN A 611 -1.68 44.14 15.99
C ASN A 611 -0.27 43.84 15.48
N PHE A 612 0.73 43.97 16.35
CA PHE A 612 2.14 43.65 16.13
C PHE A 612 2.42 42.12 16.18
N GLU A 613 1.59 41.29 15.54
CA GLU A 613 1.91 39.87 15.34
C GLU A 613 2.68 39.71 14.01
N GLU A 614 3.63 38.76 13.97
CA GLU A 614 4.61 38.53 12.88
C GLU A 614 4.02 38.80 11.48
N VAL A 615 4.44 39.91 10.88
CA VAL A 615 4.02 40.29 9.53
C VAL A 615 4.87 39.50 8.54
N GLU A 616 4.29 38.50 7.88
CA GLU A 616 4.92 37.82 6.76
C GLU A 616 5.02 38.79 5.56
N TYR A 617 6.22 38.89 4.98
CA TYR A 617 6.48 39.70 3.79
C TYR A 617 6.53 38.82 2.55
N ARG A 618 5.76 39.18 1.51
CA ARG A 618 5.59 38.37 0.29
C ARG A 618 5.93 39.17 -0.96
N VAL A 619 6.46 38.49 -1.98
CA VAL A 619 6.68 39.08 -3.31
C VAL A 619 5.39 39.71 -3.84
N GLY A 620 5.49 40.93 -4.37
CA GLY A 620 4.37 41.73 -4.87
C GLY A 620 3.74 42.67 -3.84
N GLN A 621 4.03 42.50 -2.54
CA GLN A 621 3.53 43.40 -1.50
C GLN A 621 4.18 44.81 -1.61
N SER A 622 3.39 45.87 -1.39
CA SER A 622 3.90 47.26 -1.30
C SER A 622 4.33 47.58 0.14
N LEU A 623 5.53 48.14 0.29
CA LEU A 623 6.12 48.55 1.57
C LEU A 623 6.45 50.05 1.56
N ALA A 624 6.11 50.73 2.65
CA ALA A 624 6.53 52.11 2.93
C ALA A 624 7.08 52.19 4.36
N ALA A 625 7.80 53.26 4.71
CA ALA A 625 8.33 53.45 6.05
C ALA A 625 8.24 54.91 6.50
N THR A 626 8.16 55.13 7.82
CA THR A 626 8.23 56.45 8.45
C THR A 626 9.38 56.52 9.44
N TYR A 627 9.87 57.73 9.70
CA TYR A 627 10.89 58.01 10.70
C TYR A 627 10.74 59.43 11.26
N ARG A 628 11.49 59.78 12.30
CA ARG A 628 11.58 61.15 12.85
C ARG A 628 13.03 61.65 12.78
N PHE A 629 13.20 62.91 12.41
CA PHE A 629 14.50 63.54 12.17
C PHE A 629 14.83 64.62 13.23
N HIS A 630 16.05 64.61 13.74
CA HIS A 630 16.58 65.58 14.71
C HIS A 630 17.85 66.23 14.18
N SER A 631 18.05 67.53 14.42
CA SER A 631 19.27 68.26 14.03
C SER A 631 19.54 69.45 14.95
N SER A 632 20.69 70.13 14.75
CA SER A 632 20.91 71.46 15.31
C SER A 632 19.78 72.44 14.92
N ILE A 633 19.52 73.45 15.76
CA ILE A 633 18.33 74.33 15.67
C ILE A 633 18.25 75.00 14.28
N ASN A 634 17.20 74.67 13.51
CA ASN A 634 16.78 75.22 12.19
C ASN A 634 17.34 74.58 10.90
N SER A 635 17.86 73.35 10.91
CA SER A 635 18.26 72.65 9.67
C SER A 635 17.11 71.84 9.03
N PRO A 636 16.90 71.89 7.69
CA PRO A 636 15.91 71.04 7.01
C PRO A 636 16.42 69.60 6.83
N ASP A 637 15.50 68.64 6.75
CA ASP A 637 15.77 67.23 6.45
C ASP A 637 15.92 67.05 4.92
N ASN A 638 17.09 66.60 4.49
CA ASN A 638 17.44 66.26 3.11
C ASN A 638 17.87 64.79 2.99
N SER A 639 17.40 63.93 3.90
CA SER A 639 17.82 62.52 3.97
C SER A 639 17.46 61.73 2.72
N ILE A 640 18.28 60.73 2.40
CA ILE A 640 18.07 59.79 1.30
C ILE A 640 17.86 58.37 1.86
N TYR A 641 17.27 57.48 1.07
CA TYR A 641 17.06 56.08 1.46
C TYR A 641 17.49 55.11 0.35
N GLU A 642 17.74 53.86 0.76
CA GLU A 642 18.12 52.73 -0.07
C GLU A 642 17.37 51.46 0.35
N TRP A 643 16.85 50.72 -0.63
CA TRP A 643 16.33 49.36 -0.48
C TRP A 643 17.33 48.36 -1.06
N SER A 644 17.71 47.34 -0.29
CA SER A 644 18.70 46.33 -0.69
C SER A 644 18.35 44.93 -0.19
N LEU A 645 18.91 43.91 -0.84
CA LEU A 645 18.84 42.51 -0.43
C LEU A 645 20.07 42.16 0.41
N VAL A 646 19.86 41.66 1.63
CA VAL A 646 20.95 41.45 2.60
C VAL A 646 21.87 40.31 2.20
N ASN A 647 21.33 39.16 1.79
CA ASN A 647 22.14 37.98 1.46
C ASN A 647 22.81 38.11 0.10
N GLN A 648 22.15 38.75 -0.87
CA GLN A 648 22.70 39.01 -2.21
C GLN A 648 23.58 40.27 -2.27
N ASN A 649 23.51 41.14 -1.26
CA ASN A 649 24.20 42.44 -1.20
C ASN A 649 23.94 43.30 -2.45
N GLU A 650 22.69 43.29 -2.94
CA GLU A 650 22.25 43.99 -4.14
C GLU A 650 21.31 45.14 -3.79
N VAL A 651 21.56 46.33 -4.35
CA VAL A 651 20.70 47.50 -4.17
C VAL A 651 19.59 47.52 -5.22
N LEU A 652 18.35 47.52 -4.75
CA LEU A 652 17.15 47.46 -5.60
C LEU A 652 16.62 48.84 -5.97
N LYS A 653 16.67 49.82 -5.05
CA LYS A 653 16.13 51.19 -5.28
C LYS A 653 16.74 52.21 -4.31
N THR A 654 17.00 53.42 -4.79
CA THR A 654 17.34 54.59 -3.94
C THR A 654 16.37 55.74 -4.19
N GLY A 655 16.24 56.67 -3.23
CA GLY A 655 15.39 57.86 -3.39
C GLY A 655 15.54 58.89 -2.28
N ASP A 656 14.91 60.06 -2.48
CA ASP A 656 14.84 61.12 -1.48
C ASP A 656 13.65 60.90 -0.54
N THR A 657 13.83 61.21 0.74
CA THR A 657 12.74 61.17 1.72
C THR A 657 11.80 62.38 1.58
N THR A 658 10.55 62.25 2.01
CA THR A 658 9.58 63.36 2.01
C THR A 658 9.23 63.80 3.43
N ARG A 659 9.28 65.12 3.71
CA ARG A 659 9.12 65.67 5.06
C ARG A 659 7.72 66.23 5.34
N PHE A 660 7.22 65.98 6.54
CA PHE A 660 6.13 66.73 7.16
C PHE A 660 6.65 67.81 8.14
N PRO A 661 5.95 68.96 8.30
CA PRO A 661 6.33 70.03 9.24
C PRO A 661 6.51 69.59 10.70
N THR A 662 5.97 68.42 11.06
CA THR A 662 6.03 67.79 12.38
C THR A 662 7.38 67.14 12.72
N GLY A 663 8.34 67.12 11.78
CA GLY A 663 9.63 66.43 11.95
C GLY A 663 9.58 64.93 11.63
N GLN A 664 8.47 64.45 11.06
CA GLN A 664 8.35 63.09 10.52
C GLN A 664 8.75 63.06 9.04
N GLY A 665 9.56 62.08 8.67
CA GLY A 665 9.91 61.74 7.29
C GLY A 665 9.18 60.48 6.82
N LEU A 666 9.03 60.37 5.51
CA LEU A 666 8.35 59.27 4.81
C LEU A 666 9.19 58.76 3.65
N VAL A 667 9.37 57.44 3.61
CA VAL A 667 9.96 56.68 2.49
C VAL A 667 8.84 56.22 1.56
N THR A 668 8.99 56.47 0.26
CA THR A 668 7.97 56.14 -0.73
C THR A 668 7.80 54.64 -0.93
N GLU A 669 6.62 54.24 -1.43
CA GLU A 669 6.27 52.84 -1.64
C GLU A 669 7.28 52.06 -2.51
N PHE A 670 7.53 50.82 -2.12
CA PHE A 670 8.39 49.85 -2.77
C PHE A 670 7.68 48.50 -2.90
N ILE A 671 7.54 47.98 -4.12
CA ILE A 671 6.93 46.68 -4.39
C ILE A 671 8.03 45.61 -4.30
N ILE A 672 7.87 44.62 -3.43
CA ILE A 672 8.86 43.56 -3.21
C ILE A 672 9.01 42.74 -4.50
N PRO A 673 10.21 42.72 -5.13
CA PRO A 673 10.38 42.07 -6.42
C PRO A 673 10.69 40.56 -6.25
N ILE A 674 10.61 39.79 -7.33
CA ILE A 674 10.71 38.32 -7.28
C ILE A 674 12.13 37.84 -6.91
N GLU A 675 13.14 38.66 -7.19
CA GLU A 675 14.54 38.40 -6.84
C GLU A 675 14.78 38.38 -5.33
N ALA A 676 13.82 38.91 -4.53
CA ALA A 676 13.89 38.98 -3.08
C ALA A 676 13.51 37.66 -2.37
N ILE A 677 12.98 36.64 -3.08
CA ILE A 677 12.54 35.37 -2.46
C ILE A 677 13.69 34.70 -1.73
N GLY A 678 13.45 34.32 -0.46
CA GLY A 678 14.46 33.66 0.37
C GLY A 678 15.57 34.60 0.84
N ASP A 679 15.42 35.90 0.60
CA ASP A 679 16.32 36.94 1.09
C ASP A 679 15.61 37.83 2.13
N ILE A 680 16.38 38.69 2.78
CA ILE A 680 15.91 39.73 3.70
C ILE A 680 15.99 41.06 2.96
N LEU A 681 14.89 41.80 2.94
CA LEU A 681 14.85 43.13 2.37
C LEU A 681 15.20 44.16 3.46
N ARG A 682 16.22 44.98 3.20
CA ARG A 682 16.69 46.04 4.08
C ARG A 682 16.33 47.41 3.53
N LEU A 683 15.86 48.28 4.42
CA LEU A 683 15.73 49.71 4.17
C LEU A 683 16.78 50.45 5.02
N THR A 684 17.69 51.16 4.35
CA THR A 684 18.67 52.06 4.97
C THR A 684 18.28 53.52 4.70
N VAL A 685 18.29 54.37 5.72
CA VAL A 685 18.04 55.81 5.61
C VAL A 685 19.26 56.57 6.11
N PHE A 686 19.76 57.49 5.28
CA PHE A 686 20.96 58.29 5.54
C PHE A 686 20.55 59.71 5.95
N PRO A 687 20.68 60.11 7.22
CA PRO A 687 20.29 61.44 7.67
C PRO A 687 21.18 62.51 7.06
N PHE A 688 20.57 63.50 6.43
CA PHE A 688 21.31 64.63 5.88
C PHE A 688 20.59 65.93 6.22
N ASP A 689 21.29 66.90 6.81
CA ASP A 689 20.70 68.20 7.12
C ASP A 689 20.99 69.25 6.02
N GLY A 690 20.20 70.32 5.97
CA GLY A 690 20.40 71.39 5.00
C GLY A 690 21.64 72.25 5.20
N ASN A 691 22.44 71.98 6.23
CA ASN A 691 23.75 72.61 6.43
C ASN A 691 24.90 71.76 5.87
N GLY A 692 24.59 70.62 5.26
CA GLY A 692 25.58 69.72 4.69
C GLY A 692 26.27 68.84 5.73
N LEU A 693 25.65 68.63 6.90
CA LEU A 693 26.11 67.67 7.88
C LEU A 693 25.40 66.34 7.65
N ASP A 694 26.21 65.29 7.48
CA ASP A 694 25.74 63.92 7.41
C ASP A 694 25.58 63.36 8.82
N GLY A 695 24.49 62.64 9.05
CA GLY A 695 24.21 61.87 10.24
C GLY A 695 24.50 60.37 10.03
N PRO A 696 24.53 59.58 11.11
CA PRO A 696 24.69 58.14 11.02
C PRO A 696 23.46 57.48 10.38
N GLU A 697 23.68 56.54 9.46
CA GLU A 697 22.61 55.77 8.81
C GLU A 697 21.78 54.96 9.82
N ASN A 698 20.51 54.72 9.49
CA ASN A 698 19.62 53.83 10.23
C ASN A 698 19.02 52.79 9.30
N GLU A 699 18.91 51.56 9.80
CA GLU A 699 18.43 50.42 9.02
C GLU A 699 17.22 49.75 9.68
N ILE A 700 16.34 49.18 8.85
CA ILE A 700 15.30 48.25 9.29
C ILE A 700 15.17 47.12 8.26
N ASP A 701 15.07 45.89 8.76
CA ASP A 701 15.01 44.67 7.97
C ASP A 701 13.63 44.02 8.03
N THR A 702 13.20 43.40 6.94
CA THR A 702 12.08 42.45 6.94
C THR A 702 12.49 41.10 7.55
N THR A 703 11.54 40.19 7.74
CA THR A 703 11.87 38.76 7.81
C THR A 703 12.19 38.23 6.40
N GLU A 704 12.56 36.96 6.28
CA GLU A 704 12.75 36.30 4.99
C GLU A 704 11.49 36.45 4.11
N ILE A 705 11.68 36.88 2.87
CA ILE A 705 10.57 37.06 1.92
C ILE A 705 10.11 35.70 1.40
N LEU A 706 8.84 35.37 1.63
CA LEU A 706 8.28 34.07 1.25
C LEU A 706 7.66 34.09 -0.15
N TYR A 707 7.75 32.94 -0.85
CA TYR A 707 7.04 32.70 -2.10
C TYR A 707 5.60 32.26 -1.82
N GLN A 708 4.61 32.92 -2.43
CA GLN A 708 3.23 32.44 -2.37
C GLN A 708 3.06 31.26 -3.34
N ILE A 709 2.86 30.07 -2.79
CA ILE A 709 2.62 28.85 -3.56
C ILE A 709 1.31 29.01 -4.35
N PRO A 710 1.27 28.68 -5.65
CA PRO A 710 0.04 28.75 -6.45
C PRO A 710 -1.05 27.83 -5.89
N GLU A 711 -2.26 28.35 -5.78
CA GLU A 711 -3.43 27.63 -5.26
C GLU A 711 -4.63 27.80 -6.19
N ILE A 712 -5.61 26.90 -6.08
CA ILE A 712 -6.91 27.10 -6.72
C ILE A 712 -7.99 27.18 -5.64
N SER A 713 -8.99 28.01 -5.89
CA SER A 713 -10.18 28.16 -5.05
C SER A 713 -11.44 28.10 -5.90
N ASN A 714 -12.58 27.91 -5.25
CA ASN A 714 -13.90 27.93 -5.92
C ASN A 714 -14.02 26.94 -7.09
N LEU A 715 -13.38 25.76 -6.98
CA LEU A 715 -13.54 24.70 -7.98
C LEU A 715 -15.01 24.28 -8.06
N ARG A 716 -15.59 24.49 -9.23
CA ARG A 716 -16.97 24.13 -9.56
C ARG A 716 -16.96 23.18 -10.74
N VAL A 717 -17.64 22.05 -10.59
CA VAL A 717 -17.87 21.11 -11.67
C VAL A 717 -19.37 20.96 -11.89
N ASP A 718 -19.84 21.36 -13.06
CA ASP A 718 -21.24 21.28 -13.46
C ASP A 718 -21.44 20.18 -14.51
N TYR A 719 -22.48 19.36 -14.32
CA TYR A 719 -23.00 18.48 -15.36
C TYR A 719 -24.04 19.24 -16.18
N ILE A 720 -23.79 19.40 -17.48
CA ILE A 720 -24.69 20.12 -18.39
C ILE A 720 -25.34 19.10 -19.31
N SER A 721 -26.63 18.80 -19.08
CA SER A 721 -27.41 17.96 -19.98
C SER A 721 -28.03 18.78 -21.11
N PHE A 722 -27.96 18.28 -22.34
CA PHE A 722 -28.62 18.87 -23.51
C PHE A 722 -29.83 18.05 -23.92
N ASP A 723 -30.84 17.98 -23.05
CA ASP A 723 -32.04 17.15 -23.21
C ASP A 723 -32.91 17.54 -24.43
N ASN A 724 -32.69 18.71 -25.01
CA ASN A 724 -33.45 19.24 -26.14
C ASN A 724 -32.83 18.98 -27.53
N LEU A 725 -31.66 18.34 -27.60
CA LEU A 725 -31.05 17.91 -28.86
C LEU A 725 -31.46 16.47 -29.16
N ASN A 726 -31.71 16.14 -30.42
CA ASN A 726 -32.18 14.81 -30.85
C ASN A 726 -31.03 14.09 -31.59
N PRO A 727 -30.48 12.99 -31.06
CA PRO A 727 -30.92 12.23 -29.88
C PRO A 727 -30.53 12.87 -28.52
N PRO A 728 -31.38 12.74 -27.47
CA PRO A 728 -31.07 13.24 -26.13
C PRO A 728 -29.89 12.47 -25.53
N GLY A 729 -28.94 13.20 -24.93
CA GLY A 729 -27.79 12.64 -24.20
C GLY A 729 -26.45 12.61 -24.93
N GLU A 730 -26.40 12.69 -26.26
CA GLU A 730 -25.13 12.60 -27.03
C GLU A 730 -24.21 13.83 -26.88
N ASN A 731 -24.70 14.93 -26.32
CA ASN A 731 -23.94 16.17 -26.19
C ASN A 731 -23.72 16.63 -24.74
N SER A 732 -24.11 15.84 -23.74
CA SER A 732 -23.92 16.22 -22.34
C SER A 732 -22.43 16.33 -22.03
N VAL A 733 -22.02 17.35 -21.25
CA VAL A 733 -20.62 17.58 -20.91
C VAL A 733 -20.45 17.82 -19.42
N PHE A 734 -19.27 17.48 -18.89
CA PHE A 734 -18.79 18.01 -17.62
C PHE A 734 -17.98 19.27 -17.88
N ARG A 735 -18.39 20.37 -17.25
CA ARG A 735 -17.68 21.64 -17.30
C ARG A 735 -17.10 21.94 -15.94
N ALA A 736 -15.80 22.21 -15.90
CA ALA A 736 -15.13 22.61 -14.67
C ALA A 736 -14.53 24.01 -14.80
N SER A 737 -14.66 24.79 -13.73
CA SER A 737 -14.05 26.12 -13.60
C SER A 737 -13.53 26.33 -12.19
N TYR A 738 -12.45 27.09 -12.05
CA TYR A 738 -11.90 27.47 -10.76
C TYR A 738 -11.30 28.87 -10.81
N GLN A 739 -10.99 29.43 -9.64
CA GLN A 739 -10.26 30.67 -9.50
C GLN A 739 -8.82 30.37 -9.11
N PHE A 740 -7.87 30.79 -9.94
CA PHE A 740 -6.45 30.67 -9.66
C PHE A 740 -6.00 31.78 -8.68
N ILE A 741 -5.23 31.40 -7.66
CA ILE A 741 -4.62 32.30 -6.69
C ILE A 741 -3.10 32.15 -6.84
N GLY A 742 -2.51 33.05 -7.62
CA GLY A 742 -1.06 33.18 -7.78
C GLY A 742 -0.54 34.47 -7.20
N ILE A 743 0.77 34.68 -7.32
CA ILE A 743 1.42 35.96 -7.03
C ILE A 743 0.84 37.05 -7.94
N GLU A 744 0.70 38.26 -7.42
CA GLU A 744 0.22 39.39 -8.20
C GLU A 744 1.06 39.57 -9.48
N GLY A 745 0.41 39.53 -10.64
CA GLY A 745 1.05 39.62 -11.96
C GLY A 745 1.39 38.28 -12.64
N THR A 746 1.18 37.13 -11.99
CA THR A 746 1.31 35.82 -12.66
C THR A 746 0.00 35.40 -13.31
N THR A 747 0.09 34.70 -14.44
CA THR A 747 -1.05 34.07 -15.09
C THR A 747 -1.10 32.58 -14.76
N ASP A 748 -2.30 32.00 -14.85
CA ASP A 748 -2.51 30.58 -14.60
C ASP A 748 -2.00 29.72 -15.77
N MET A 749 -1.10 28.78 -15.47
CA MET A 749 -0.54 27.78 -16.38
C MET A 749 -0.83 26.35 -15.90
N SER A 750 -1.83 26.17 -15.03
CA SER A 750 -2.17 24.90 -14.40
C SER A 750 -2.47 23.81 -15.41
N THR A 751 -2.22 22.57 -15.00
CA THR A 751 -2.59 21.38 -15.78
C THR A 751 -3.73 20.64 -15.11
N TYR A 752 -4.52 19.92 -15.91
CA TYR A 752 -5.61 19.10 -15.40
C TYR A 752 -5.56 17.70 -16.01
N ARG A 753 -6.18 16.74 -15.32
CA ARG A 753 -6.41 15.38 -15.81
C ARG A 753 -7.76 14.86 -15.34
N TRP A 754 -8.49 14.25 -16.28
CA TRP A 754 -9.70 13.49 -16.00
C TRP A 754 -9.38 12.01 -15.92
N MET A 755 -9.88 11.34 -14.89
CA MET A 755 -9.63 9.92 -14.66
C MET A 755 -10.93 9.18 -14.35
N ILE A 756 -11.03 7.94 -14.83
CA ILE A 756 -12.16 7.07 -14.56
C ILE A 756 -11.74 5.87 -13.72
N TYR A 757 -12.60 5.50 -12.78
CA TYR A 757 -12.44 4.35 -11.91
C TYR A 757 -13.55 3.35 -12.14
N SER A 758 -13.16 2.07 -12.23
CA SER A 758 -14.09 0.97 -12.07
C SER A 758 -14.59 0.89 -10.62
N THR A 759 -15.81 0.38 -10.43
CA THR A 759 -16.46 0.26 -9.11
C THR A 759 -15.73 -0.68 -8.13
N ASP A 760 -14.80 -1.48 -8.63
CA ASP A 760 -13.88 -2.33 -7.86
C ASP A 760 -12.51 -1.67 -7.61
N GLU A 761 -12.32 -0.39 -7.97
CA GLU A 761 -11.11 0.43 -7.79
C GLU A 761 -9.81 -0.12 -8.46
N THR A 762 -9.88 -1.22 -9.20
CA THR A 762 -8.69 -1.92 -9.73
C THR A 762 -8.14 -1.33 -11.04
N LEU A 763 -8.98 -0.65 -11.81
CA LEU A 763 -8.63 -0.08 -13.12
C LEU A 763 -8.70 1.45 -13.08
N ARG A 764 -7.56 2.09 -13.34
CA ARG A 764 -7.40 3.55 -13.49
C ARG A 764 -7.02 3.87 -14.92
N GLU A 765 -7.88 4.60 -15.63
CA GLU A 765 -7.59 5.09 -16.98
C GLU A 765 -7.63 6.63 -16.96
N THR A 766 -6.55 7.28 -17.41
CA THR A 766 -6.55 8.72 -17.70
C THR A 766 -7.28 8.94 -19.02
N ILE A 767 -8.37 9.70 -18.98
CA ILE A 767 -9.23 9.94 -20.15
C ILE A 767 -8.64 11.08 -21.00
N VAL A 768 -8.33 12.20 -20.36
CA VAL A 768 -7.80 13.42 -20.99
C VAL A 768 -6.87 14.12 -20.00
N GLU A 769 -5.75 14.64 -20.50
CA GLU A 769 -4.87 15.55 -19.78
C GLU A 769 -4.58 16.79 -20.65
N GLY A 770 -4.42 17.95 -20.03
CA GLY A 770 -4.17 19.19 -20.77
C GLY A 770 -3.86 20.39 -19.88
N ALA A 771 -3.67 21.54 -20.50
CA ALA A 771 -3.54 22.83 -19.81
C ALA A 771 -4.92 23.48 -19.63
N SER A 772 -5.13 24.14 -18.48
CA SER A 772 -6.30 24.98 -18.28
C SER A 772 -6.29 26.17 -19.24
N VAL A 773 -7.47 26.68 -19.57
CA VAL A 773 -7.63 27.86 -20.40
C VAL A 773 -8.06 29.02 -19.50
N VAL A 774 -7.24 30.06 -19.45
CA VAL A 774 -7.53 31.26 -18.67
C VAL A 774 -8.49 32.17 -19.44
N ASP A 775 -9.61 32.54 -18.82
CA ASP A 775 -10.46 33.62 -19.32
C ASP A 775 -10.15 34.90 -18.53
N GLU A 776 -9.23 35.70 -19.08
CA GLU A 776 -8.78 36.98 -18.49
C GLU A 776 -9.94 37.95 -18.21
N SER A 777 -11.08 37.81 -18.90
CA SER A 777 -12.22 38.72 -18.75
C SER A 777 -13.04 38.48 -17.48
N ARG A 778 -12.89 37.32 -16.84
CA ARG A 778 -13.71 36.88 -15.69
C ARG A 778 -12.90 36.47 -14.46
N GLY A 779 -11.57 36.42 -14.56
CA GLY A 779 -10.70 35.96 -13.47
C GLY A 779 -10.94 34.49 -13.09
N LEU A 780 -11.49 33.71 -14.01
CA LEU A 780 -11.76 32.28 -13.85
C LEU A 780 -10.99 31.50 -14.92
N SER A 781 -10.46 30.36 -14.51
CA SER A 781 -9.85 29.38 -15.40
C SER A 781 -10.83 28.27 -15.69
N PHE A 782 -10.90 27.89 -16.96
CA PHE A 782 -11.78 26.86 -17.46
C PHE A 782 -11.00 25.64 -17.88
N ILE A 783 -11.54 24.48 -17.55
CA ILE A 783 -11.08 23.21 -18.08
C ILE A 783 -11.93 22.91 -19.32
N PRO A 784 -11.33 22.51 -20.46
CA PRO A 784 -12.06 22.04 -21.62
C PRO A 784 -13.16 21.05 -21.24
N ASP A 785 -14.35 21.26 -21.82
CA ASP A 785 -15.53 20.42 -21.56
C ASP A 785 -15.20 18.95 -21.85
N LEU A 786 -15.48 18.06 -20.90
CA LEU A 786 -15.36 16.61 -21.10
C LEU A 786 -16.70 16.08 -21.63
N PRO A 787 -16.78 15.62 -22.90
CA PRO A 787 -18.00 15.03 -23.42
C PRO A 787 -18.35 13.74 -22.68
N MET A 788 -19.62 13.57 -22.33
CA MET A 788 -20.13 12.37 -21.67
C MET A 788 -20.10 11.21 -22.65
N GLU A 789 -19.19 10.26 -22.45
CA GLU A 789 -19.14 9.04 -23.26
C GLU A 789 -19.94 7.91 -22.59
N PRO A 790 -20.59 7.01 -23.36
CA PRO A 790 -21.35 5.89 -22.80
C PRO A 790 -20.55 5.01 -21.83
N ARG A 791 -19.23 4.89 -22.04
CA ARG A 791 -18.32 4.13 -21.16
C ARG A 791 -18.13 4.74 -19.77
N PHE A 792 -18.60 5.96 -19.52
CA PHE A 792 -18.52 6.62 -18.21
C PHE A 792 -19.66 6.20 -17.27
N SER A 793 -20.71 5.56 -17.80
CA SER A 793 -21.87 5.15 -17.01
C SER A 793 -21.51 4.05 -16.01
N GLY A 794 -21.95 4.22 -14.76
CA GLY A 794 -21.62 3.29 -13.66
C GLY A 794 -20.16 3.34 -13.19
N LYS A 795 -19.37 4.33 -13.61
CA LYS A 795 -17.98 4.55 -13.19
C LYS A 795 -17.86 5.83 -12.37
N VAL A 796 -16.81 5.94 -11.56
CA VAL A 796 -16.49 7.16 -10.79
C VAL A 796 -15.52 8.00 -11.62
N LEU A 797 -15.81 9.30 -11.75
CA LEU A 797 -14.99 10.25 -12.50
C LEU A 797 -14.26 11.18 -11.51
N GLU A 798 -12.95 11.34 -11.66
CA GLU A 798 -12.15 12.26 -10.85
C GLU A 798 -11.47 13.29 -11.75
N LEU A 799 -11.56 14.55 -11.35
CA LEU A 799 -10.79 15.65 -11.90
C LEU A 799 -9.63 15.95 -10.96
N LYS A 800 -8.41 15.91 -11.48
CA LYS A 800 -7.24 16.45 -10.78
C LYS A 800 -6.70 17.69 -11.48
N ILE A 801 -6.26 18.66 -10.69
CA ILE A 801 -5.70 19.93 -11.16
C ILE A 801 -4.41 20.19 -10.41
N LEU A 802 -3.31 20.40 -11.12
CA LEU A 802 -2.04 20.85 -10.56
C LEU A 802 -1.92 22.36 -10.84
N PRO A 803 -2.01 23.22 -9.80
CA PRO A 803 -1.85 24.65 -9.96
C PRO A 803 -0.45 24.98 -10.43
N ILE A 804 -0.29 25.78 -11.49
CA ILE A 804 1.03 26.23 -11.97
C ILE A 804 0.92 27.70 -12.33
N ASP A 805 1.85 28.54 -11.85
CA ASP A 805 1.91 29.93 -12.27
C ASP A 805 2.76 30.13 -13.54
N SER A 806 2.68 31.32 -14.13
CA SER A 806 3.45 31.69 -15.33
C SER A 806 4.97 31.68 -15.15
N ASN A 807 5.47 31.55 -13.92
CA ASN A 807 6.88 31.40 -13.61
C ASN A 807 7.29 29.90 -13.50
N GLY A 808 6.36 28.98 -13.73
CA GLY A 808 6.59 27.54 -13.71
C GLY A 808 6.69 26.95 -12.31
N LYS A 809 6.19 27.63 -11.27
CA LYS A 809 6.14 27.07 -9.91
C LYS A 809 4.86 26.27 -9.72
N ASN A 810 5.01 25.08 -9.14
CA ASN A 810 3.91 24.16 -8.90
C ASN A 810 3.29 24.41 -7.53
N GLY A 811 1.96 24.39 -7.51
CA GLY A 811 1.14 24.30 -6.31
C GLY A 811 0.91 22.87 -5.85
N ILE A 812 -0.04 22.71 -4.93
CA ILE A 812 -0.51 21.41 -4.45
C ILE A 812 -1.58 20.88 -5.40
N GLU A 813 -1.50 19.61 -5.82
CA GLU A 813 -2.53 18.98 -6.68
C GLU A 813 -3.87 18.87 -5.94
N TYR A 814 -4.93 19.36 -6.56
CA TYR A 814 -6.32 19.27 -6.08
C TYR A 814 -7.05 18.14 -6.79
N SER A 815 -7.89 17.41 -6.04
CA SER A 815 -8.72 16.33 -6.55
C SER A 815 -10.20 16.58 -6.25
N HIS A 816 -11.06 16.33 -7.25
CA HIS A 816 -12.51 16.42 -7.13
C HIS A 816 -13.18 15.19 -7.74
N ILE A 817 -13.88 14.43 -6.89
CA ILE A 817 -14.59 13.20 -7.27
C ILE A 817 -16.04 13.53 -7.61
N ILE A 818 -16.47 13.09 -8.78
CA ILE A 818 -17.86 13.14 -9.25
C ILE A 818 -18.44 11.73 -9.08
N GLY A 819 -19.54 11.64 -8.33
CA GLY A 819 -20.22 10.36 -8.04
C GLY A 819 -20.64 9.60 -9.31
N SER A 820 -20.98 8.31 -9.15
CA SER A 820 -21.32 7.45 -10.29
C SER A 820 -22.46 8.04 -11.10
N THR A 821 -22.27 8.15 -12.42
CA THR A 821 -23.34 8.58 -13.32
C THR A 821 -24.37 7.45 -13.46
N ASP A 822 -25.61 7.71 -13.03
CA ASP A 822 -26.69 6.71 -13.03
C ASP A 822 -26.95 6.19 -14.46
N TYR A 823 -26.83 4.88 -14.64
CA TYR A 823 -27.20 4.23 -15.90
C TYR A 823 -28.73 4.14 -16.02
N ILE A 824 -29.29 4.69 -17.08
CA ILE A 824 -30.71 4.60 -17.42
C ILE A 824 -30.86 3.54 -18.51
N ALA A 825 -31.47 2.41 -18.19
CA ALA A 825 -31.73 1.34 -19.16
C ALA A 825 -32.70 1.81 -20.27
N PRO A 826 -32.52 1.35 -21.53
CA PRO A 826 -33.42 1.69 -22.62
C PRO A 826 -34.84 1.17 -22.36
N GLN A 827 -35.85 1.85 -22.91
CA GLN A 827 -37.25 1.42 -22.78
C GLN A 827 -37.90 1.30 -24.16
N VAL A 828 -38.93 0.47 -24.26
CA VAL A 828 -39.84 0.48 -25.41
C VAL A 828 -41.23 0.91 -24.96
N LYS A 829 -41.88 1.71 -25.79
CA LYS A 829 -43.25 2.19 -25.61
C LYS A 829 -44.08 1.84 -26.84
N ASP A 830 -45.40 1.79 -26.68
CA ASP A 830 -46.36 1.64 -27.77
C ASP A 830 -46.08 0.40 -28.65
N VAL A 831 -45.65 -0.70 -28.02
CA VAL A 831 -45.54 -2.02 -28.66
C VAL A 831 -46.93 -2.40 -29.15
N PHE A 832 -47.05 -2.54 -30.46
CA PHE A 832 -48.32 -2.70 -31.13
C PHE A 832 -48.15 -3.68 -32.28
N GLY A 833 -49.04 -4.66 -32.38
CA GLY A 833 -49.08 -5.56 -33.51
C GLY A 833 -50.47 -5.66 -34.11
N GLN A 834 -50.53 -5.85 -35.43
CA GLN A 834 -51.78 -5.91 -36.19
C GLN A 834 -51.68 -6.86 -37.38
N ILE A 835 -52.82 -7.33 -37.87
CA ILE A 835 -52.94 -8.14 -39.10
C ILE A 835 -52.99 -7.19 -40.30
N MET A 836 -52.06 -7.32 -41.26
CA MET A 836 -51.88 -6.36 -42.36
C MET A 836 -52.66 -6.68 -43.64
N ASP A 837 -53.23 -7.88 -43.77
CA ASP A 837 -54.07 -8.26 -44.91
C ASP A 837 -54.94 -9.48 -44.57
N ALA A 838 -56.07 -9.25 -43.90
CA ALA A 838 -56.96 -10.33 -43.46
C ALA A 838 -57.57 -11.14 -44.63
N ASN A 839 -57.56 -10.60 -45.86
CA ASN A 839 -58.14 -11.24 -47.04
C ASN A 839 -57.12 -12.05 -47.87
N SER A 840 -55.84 -11.99 -47.51
CA SER A 840 -54.80 -12.83 -48.11
C SER A 840 -54.99 -14.28 -47.69
N GLN A 841 -54.63 -15.22 -48.59
CA GLN A 841 -54.59 -16.65 -48.27
C GLN A 841 -53.67 -16.96 -47.08
N PHE A 842 -52.72 -16.06 -46.78
CA PHE A 842 -51.85 -16.08 -45.61
C PHE A 842 -51.78 -14.68 -45.02
N PRO A 843 -52.63 -14.34 -44.03
CA PRO A 843 -52.57 -13.03 -43.39
C PRO A 843 -51.24 -12.88 -42.64
N THR A 844 -50.64 -11.70 -42.72
CA THR A 844 -49.35 -11.39 -42.08
C THR A 844 -49.56 -10.50 -40.88
N LEU A 845 -49.03 -10.89 -39.72
CA LEU A 845 -48.88 -10.02 -38.55
C LEU A 845 -47.71 -9.08 -38.78
N ALA A 846 -47.87 -7.80 -38.47
CA ALA A 846 -46.77 -6.84 -38.41
C ALA A 846 -46.78 -6.13 -37.06
N GLY A 847 -45.59 -5.83 -36.56
CA GLY A 847 -45.39 -5.16 -35.28
C GLY A 847 -44.66 -3.83 -35.45
N ARG A 848 -44.86 -2.94 -34.49
CA ARG A 848 -44.04 -1.74 -34.31
C ARG A 848 -43.90 -1.43 -32.82
N TYR A 849 -42.87 -0.66 -32.48
CA TYR A 849 -42.72 -0.07 -31.15
C TYR A 849 -41.98 1.27 -31.27
N GLU A 850 -42.12 2.11 -30.25
CA GLU A 850 -41.32 3.32 -30.07
C GLU A 850 -40.14 3.01 -29.13
N PHE A 851 -38.91 3.20 -29.59
CA PHE A 851 -37.72 3.07 -28.75
C PHE A 851 -37.48 4.38 -27.99
N ILE A 852 -37.44 4.28 -26.66
CA ILE A 852 -37.04 5.35 -25.78
C ILE A 852 -35.60 5.05 -25.36
N PRO A 853 -34.60 5.76 -25.91
CA PRO A 853 -33.21 5.50 -25.58
C PRO A 853 -32.96 5.72 -24.09
N GLY A 854 -32.11 4.86 -23.53
CA GLY A 854 -31.56 5.02 -22.20
C GLY A 854 -30.36 5.95 -22.23
N THR A 855 -29.31 5.63 -21.48
CA THR A 855 -28.02 6.35 -21.55
C THR A 855 -27.34 6.20 -22.92
N ASN A 856 -27.71 5.20 -23.72
CA ASN A 856 -27.23 5.02 -25.09
C ASN A 856 -28.40 5.10 -26.11
N ALA A 857 -28.16 5.84 -27.20
CA ALA A 857 -29.16 6.17 -28.22
C ALA A 857 -29.34 5.11 -29.32
N LEU A 858 -28.42 4.15 -29.43
CA LEU A 858 -28.50 3.06 -30.41
C LEU A 858 -29.56 2.04 -29.99
N ASP A 859 -30.39 1.64 -30.95
CA ASP A 859 -31.47 0.67 -30.75
C ASP A 859 -31.04 -0.68 -31.33
N ASN A 860 -30.56 -1.57 -30.48
CA ASN A 860 -30.24 -2.96 -30.79
C ASN A 860 -31.33 -3.93 -30.29
N SER A 861 -32.55 -3.41 -30.08
CA SER A 861 -33.64 -4.17 -29.47
C SER A 861 -33.93 -5.48 -30.19
N THR A 862 -34.44 -6.44 -29.43
CA THR A 862 -34.82 -7.75 -29.96
C THR A 862 -36.33 -7.91 -29.87
N PHE A 863 -36.90 -8.73 -30.76
CA PHE A 863 -38.32 -9.07 -30.75
C PHE A 863 -38.52 -10.58 -30.85
N GLN A 864 -39.64 -11.05 -30.32
CA GLN A 864 -40.13 -12.42 -30.46
C GLN A 864 -41.64 -12.40 -30.72
N TRP A 865 -42.10 -13.17 -31.69
CA TRP A 865 -43.50 -13.55 -31.86
C TRP A 865 -43.70 -14.91 -31.21
N VAL A 866 -44.62 -15.01 -30.26
CA VAL A 866 -44.78 -16.21 -29.43
C VAL A 866 -46.24 -16.66 -29.41
N LEU A 867 -46.51 -17.97 -29.51
CA LEU A 867 -47.86 -18.50 -29.38
C LEU A 867 -48.25 -18.58 -27.90
N SER A 868 -49.34 -17.94 -27.49
CA SER A 868 -49.70 -17.83 -26.06
C SER A 868 -50.06 -19.17 -25.41
N SER A 869 -50.55 -20.14 -26.18
CA SER A 869 -51.00 -21.43 -25.65
C SER A 869 -49.83 -22.39 -25.33
N THR A 870 -48.72 -22.27 -26.05
CA THR A 870 -47.56 -23.19 -25.97
C THR A 870 -46.25 -22.51 -25.56
N ASP A 871 -46.23 -21.18 -25.56
CA ASP A 871 -45.03 -20.34 -25.49
C ASP A 871 -43.99 -20.61 -26.61
N GLU A 872 -44.44 -21.21 -27.72
CA GLU A 872 -43.60 -21.49 -28.89
C GLU A 872 -43.19 -20.19 -29.59
N VAL A 873 -41.88 -19.97 -29.75
CA VAL A 873 -41.34 -18.83 -30.51
C VAL A 873 -41.49 -19.10 -32.00
N LEU A 874 -42.35 -18.31 -32.64
CA LEU A 874 -42.71 -18.44 -34.05
C LEU A 874 -41.73 -17.69 -34.97
N LEU A 875 -41.17 -16.59 -34.48
CA LEU A 875 -40.18 -15.77 -35.17
C LEU A 875 -39.48 -14.85 -34.17
N GLU A 876 -38.15 -14.75 -34.23
CA GLU A 876 -37.37 -13.82 -33.42
C GLU A 876 -36.27 -13.14 -34.24
N GLY A 877 -35.76 -12.02 -33.75
CA GLY A 877 -34.64 -11.33 -34.37
C GLY A 877 -34.33 -9.97 -33.76
N GLN A 878 -33.37 -9.27 -34.36
CA GLN A 878 -33.10 -7.87 -34.06
C GLN A 878 -34.02 -6.96 -34.88
N THR A 879 -34.45 -5.88 -34.24
CA THR A 879 -35.30 -4.87 -34.87
C THR A 879 -34.45 -3.94 -35.72
N VAL A 880 -34.93 -3.59 -36.91
CA VAL A 880 -34.23 -2.64 -37.79
C VAL A 880 -34.91 -1.28 -37.66
N ARG A 881 -34.21 -0.33 -37.06
CA ARG A 881 -34.66 1.06 -36.98
C ARG A 881 -34.31 1.79 -38.28
N LEU A 882 -35.30 2.43 -38.90
CA LEU A 882 -35.06 3.33 -40.04
C LEU A 882 -34.52 4.66 -39.50
N ASN A 883 -33.33 5.07 -39.97
CA ASN A 883 -32.65 6.29 -39.53
C ASN A 883 -33.60 7.51 -39.48
N GLY A 884 -33.70 8.13 -38.30
CA GLY A 884 -34.49 9.36 -38.09
C GLY A 884 -35.93 9.16 -37.58
N LEU A 885 -36.45 7.92 -37.50
CA LEU A 885 -37.76 7.64 -36.93
C LEU A 885 -37.64 7.09 -35.50
N ARG A 886 -38.54 7.49 -34.60
CA ARG A 886 -38.64 6.91 -33.24
C ARG A 886 -39.32 5.53 -33.21
N ILE A 887 -39.94 5.15 -34.32
CA ILE A 887 -40.71 3.92 -34.46
C ILE A 887 -39.85 2.90 -35.23
N ALA A 888 -39.62 1.74 -34.64
CA ALA A 888 -38.98 0.61 -35.29
C ALA A 888 -40.04 -0.37 -35.78
N ALA A 889 -39.83 -0.89 -37.00
CA ALA A 889 -40.70 -1.87 -37.63
C ALA A 889 -40.22 -3.27 -37.30
N ILE A 890 -41.15 -4.16 -36.98
CA ILE A 890 -40.86 -5.55 -36.67
C ILE A 890 -41.19 -6.39 -37.90
N PRO A 891 -40.26 -7.27 -38.34
CA PRO A 891 -40.51 -8.23 -39.40
C PRO A 891 -41.82 -8.99 -39.21
N GLY A 892 -42.58 -9.11 -40.30
CA GLY A 892 -43.90 -9.70 -40.24
C GLY A 892 -43.90 -11.22 -40.12
N LEU A 893 -44.89 -11.78 -39.44
CA LEU A 893 -45.10 -13.21 -39.27
C LEU A 893 -46.31 -13.67 -40.10
N ASN A 894 -46.10 -14.63 -41.01
CA ASN A 894 -47.22 -15.22 -41.77
C ASN A 894 -48.01 -16.21 -40.90
N ILE A 895 -49.31 -15.96 -40.75
CA ILE A 895 -50.22 -16.79 -39.96
C ILE A 895 -50.47 -18.11 -40.70
N ARG A 896 -50.29 -19.23 -40.00
CA ARG A 896 -50.62 -20.57 -40.50
C ARG A 896 -52.02 -20.97 -40.03
N ARG A 897 -52.71 -21.84 -40.78
CA ARG A 897 -54.04 -22.35 -40.38
C ARG A 897 -54.08 -22.96 -38.98
N SER A 898 -52.98 -23.53 -38.52
CA SER A 898 -52.87 -24.10 -37.17
C SER A 898 -52.90 -23.07 -36.04
N MET A 899 -52.74 -21.77 -36.35
CA MET A 899 -52.75 -20.67 -35.38
C MET A 899 -54.15 -20.04 -35.21
N ILE A 900 -55.14 -20.48 -35.99
CA ILE A 900 -56.52 -19.96 -35.92
C ILE A 900 -57.16 -20.40 -34.60
N GLY A 901 -57.69 -19.45 -33.84
CA GLY A 901 -58.23 -19.65 -32.50
C GLY A 901 -57.21 -19.45 -31.38
N ASP A 902 -55.96 -19.12 -31.70
CA ASP A 902 -54.90 -18.84 -30.72
C ASP A 902 -54.61 -17.33 -30.60
N THR A 903 -53.86 -16.96 -29.55
CA THR A 903 -53.33 -15.60 -29.35
C THR A 903 -51.83 -15.61 -29.63
N VAL A 904 -51.37 -14.78 -30.56
CA VAL A 904 -49.94 -14.54 -30.79
C VAL A 904 -49.52 -13.31 -30.00
N ILE A 905 -48.47 -13.42 -29.20
CA ILE A 905 -47.90 -12.35 -28.38
C ILE A 905 -46.63 -11.85 -29.04
N LEU A 906 -46.58 -10.56 -29.35
CA LEU A 906 -45.35 -9.87 -29.68
C LEU A 906 -44.62 -9.47 -28.39
N ARG A 907 -43.40 -9.93 -28.18
CA ARG A 907 -42.49 -9.49 -27.12
C ARG A 907 -41.39 -8.62 -27.72
N VAL A 908 -41.09 -7.48 -27.12
CA VAL A 908 -39.98 -6.61 -27.52
C VAL A 908 -39.14 -6.27 -26.30
N THR A 909 -37.86 -6.59 -26.35
CA THR A 909 -36.88 -6.28 -25.31
C THR A 909 -36.01 -5.13 -25.78
N PRO A 910 -36.08 -3.94 -25.15
CA PRO A 910 -35.18 -2.85 -25.47
C PRO A 910 -33.75 -3.26 -25.18
N VAL A 911 -32.84 -3.11 -26.14
CA VAL A 911 -31.41 -3.34 -25.95
C VAL A 911 -30.68 -2.16 -26.58
N ASP A 912 -29.73 -1.57 -25.85
CA ASP A 912 -28.99 -0.42 -26.34
C ASP A 912 -27.71 -0.82 -27.11
N GLY A 913 -26.95 0.19 -27.56
CA GLY A 913 -25.67 0.00 -28.26
C GLY A 913 -24.58 -0.73 -27.47
N LEU A 914 -24.70 -0.84 -26.15
CA LEU A 914 -23.75 -1.53 -25.25
C LEU A 914 -24.20 -2.95 -24.90
N GLY A 915 -25.40 -3.37 -25.35
CA GLY A 915 -25.96 -4.68 -25.04
C GLY A 915 -26.74 -4.73 -23.72
N GLU A 916 -26.93 -3.58 -23.06
CA GLU A 916 -27.71 -3.48 -21.84
C GLU A 916 -29.21 -3.51 -22.18
N SER A 917 -29.94 -4.37 -21.46
CA SER A 917 -31.35 -4.64 -21.75
C SER A 917 -32.27 -3.96 -20.75
N GLY A 918 -33.35 -3.36 -21.26
CA GLY A 918 -34.43 -2.85 -20.43
C GLY A 918 -35.61 -3.81 -20.35
N THR A 919 -36.69 -3.37 -19.70
CA THR A 919 -37.86 -4.21 -19.45
C THR A 919 -38.60 -4.58 -20.73
N THR A 920 -38.74 -5.89 -20.99
CA THR A 920 -39.53 -6.42 -22.11
C THR A 920 -41.00 -5.98 -22.02
N ARG A 921 -41.56 -5.56 -23.15
CA ARG A 921 -42.99 -5.24 -23.30
C ARG A 921 -43.65 -6.22 -24.24
N THR A 922 -44.94 -6.47 -24.02
CA THR A 922 -45.70 -7.44 -24.80
C THR A 922 -47.00 -6.87 -25.37
N HIS A 923 -47.43 -7.40 -26.52
CA HIS A 923 -48.71 -7.07 -27.16
C HIS A 923 -49.40 -8.34 -27.68
N PRO A 924 -50.52 -8.77 -27.09
CA PRO A 924 -51.27 -9.94 -27.55
C PRO A 924 -52.17 -9.62 -28.74
N ILE A 925 -52.28 -10.55 -29.69
CA ILE A 925 -53.13 -10.46 -30.89
C ILE A 925 -53.90 -11.77 -31.04
N PHE A 926 -55.21 -11.73 -30.90
CA PHE A 926 -56.07 -12.89 -31.09
C PHE A 926 -56.30 -13.16 -32.58
N ILE A 927 -56.07 -14.40 -33.03
CA ILE A 927 -56.26 -14.83 -34.42
C ILE A 927 -57.65 -15.45 -34.55
N ASP A 928 -58.64 -14.63 -34.82
CA ASP A 928 -60.02 -15.09 -35.04
C ASP A 928 -60.18 -15.78 -36.40
N SER A 929 -61.10 -16.74 -36.47
CA SER A 929 -61.52 -17.42 -37.71
C SER A 929 -62.48 -16.56 -38.55
N GLY A 930 -62.28 -15.24 -38.61
CA GLY A 930 -63.15 -14.30 -39.33
C GLY A 930 -63.41 -14.74 -40.79
N PRO A 931 -64.57 -14.37 -41.37
CA PRO A 931 -65.30 -15.12 -42.40
C PRO A 931 -64.52 -15.45 -43.68
#